data_AF-A0A0C2IV36-F1
#
_entry.id   AF-A0A0C2IV36-F1
#
_cell.length_a   1.000
_cell.length_b   1.000
_cell.length_c   1.000
_cell.angle_alpha   90.00
_cell.angle_beta   90.00
_cell.angle_gamma   90.00
#
_symmetry.space_group_name_H-M   'P 1'
#
loop_
_entity.id
_entity.type
_entity.pdbx_description
1 polymer ?
#
loop_
_entity_poly.entity_id
_entity_poly.type
_entity_poly.pdbx_seq_one_letter_code
_entity_poly.pdbx_strand_id
1 'polypeptide(L)'
;MGRKHRWGVIIDAGSSGSRLHVYRWKDPSKAIKDASKEELHSLPKIKTKWTKKIRPGISTFGERPAQVGADHLQELIDYALEVVPEDMVADTPIFLMATAGMRFLPQLQQTALLRETCSYLQQHTKFSLPDCAQNIQVIPGETEGLYGWLAANYLLGGFDHPEEHNHGQNHNTYGFLDMGGASAQIAFAPNTTEAAQHADNLKLIRLRTLDGNPAEHRVFTATWLGFGVNKARESYVKSLTDAHQDLITNGVDVPDPCMPKGLRTTLDGTLAGPAGSGIPALVGTGDFASCLIETKPLLAKDTTCGEGSQPCLIHDPVPSIDFNINHFVGVSEYYHSTHGFFGEKGDLAYDFSTYQKKVLDFCNQDWSKIDAKIEGTSGSDKETRKKKDKDINRTLQDAQQACFKASWVINVLHEGIGIPRIGLDKLPGLNVSGDAVEESKSSSYLTPFRPVDKIDSVEVSWTLGRILLYASGQIPPRNVRGSGGGSTIGAGKGVAVGFGSNSKDGSIPSDFTYAGSTWEPLKVGSGGSKSDDDWSDKADDIFDKAREKSAIPSVFFFLLIVLLFVFLLRKKERRVRLYNKFGTLIRRSRWPGSPRKPGRFSSTIGSGSGSANNGNGALAGLAKMLFRRHSRDYERVLEEGQMDQFELNDVDLEDTDLSSEGSDGPGSASSSIRLASAGAARRSGLATPTLSVDKFDDLRTSAGSHSAMDRSGLVVRTESRERLGLGGLGAPSLQMLNAGRRSRATSPTRLKSPMMAPLQED
;
A
#
# COMPACT_ATOMS: atom_id res chain seq x y z
N MET A 1 -17.53 31.04 -12.71
CA MET A 1 -17.36 29.69 -13.30
C MET A 1 -16.99 28.73 -12.18
N GLY A 2 -17.72 27.63 -11.97
CA GLY A 2 -17.42 26.70 -10.86
C GLY A 2 -16.05 26.05 -11.00
N ARG A 3 -15.37 25.80 -9.87
CA ARG A 3 -14.05 25.13 -9.82
C ARG A 3 -14.11 23.77 -10.52
N LYS A 4 -13.08 23.40 -11.29
CA LYS A 4 -13.06 22.13 -12.04
C LYS A 4 -12.66 20.93 -11.17
N HIS A 5 -11.79 21.18 -10.19
CA HIS A 5 -11.21 20.16 -9.34
C HIS A 5 -11.19 20.62 -7.89
N ARG A 6 -11.11 19.65 -6.99
CA ARG A 6 -10.79 19.82 -5.57
C ARG A 6 -9.43 19.18 -5.30
N TRP A 7 -8.78 19.65 -4.25
CA TRP A 7 -7.46 19.20 -3.83
C TRP A 7 -7.49 18.83 -2.35
N GLY A 8 -6.53 18.03 -1.92
CA GLY A 8 -6.29 17.73 -0.52
C GLY A 8 -4.81 17.43 -0.30
N VAL A 9 -4.26 17.94 0.80
CA VAL A 9 -2.87 17.74 1.19
C VAL A 9 -2.83 16.94 2.48
N ILE A 10 -1.98 15.93 2.52
CA ILE A 10 -1.79 15.13 3.74
C ILE A 10 -0.31 14.81 3.94
N ILE A 11 0.16 15.08 5.16
CA ILE A 11 1.49 14.74 5.63
C ILE A 11 1.35 13.50 6.52
N ASP A 12 1.79 12.36 6.00
CA ASP A 12 2.03 11.13 6.77
C ASP A 12 3.31 11.34 7.60
N ALA A 13 3.15 11.51 8.91
CA ALA A 13 4.26 11.74 9.82
C ALA A 13 4.67 10.44 10.53
N GLY A 14 5.37 9.58 9.78
CA GLY A 14 5.89 8.30 10.24
C GLY A 14 7.10 8.36 11.16
N SER A 15 7.48 7.21 11.72
CA SER A 15 8.61 7.08 12.66
C SER A 15 9.98 7.29 12.01
N SER A 16 10.18 6.80 10.78
CA SER A 16 11.46 6.89 10.05
C SER A 16 11.58 8.10 9.12
N GLY A 17 10.47 8.81 8.87
CA GLY A 17 10.40 9.92 7.93
C GLY A 17 8.98 10.47 7.83
N SER A 18 8.83 11.60 7.13
CA SER A 18 7.53 12.18 6.80
C SER A 18 7.33 12.24 5.30
N ARG A 19 6.08 12.03 4.85
CA ARG A 19 5.71 11.98 3.44
C ARG A 19 4.53 12.89 3.18
N LEU A 20 4.71 13.88 2.33
CA LEU A 20 3.63 14.69 1.80
C LEU A 20 3.01 13.97 0.60
N HIS A 21 1.68 13.91 0.57
CA HIS A 21 0.90 13.51 -0.58
C HIS A 21 -0.09 14.62 -0.94
N VAL A 22 -0.09 15.04 -2.21
CA VAL A 22 -1.11 15.93 -2.76
C VAL A 22 -2.05 15.13 -3.65
N TYR A 23 -3.35 15.25 -3.39
CA TYR A 23 -4.41 14.57 -4.10
C TYR A 23 -5.30 15.56 -4.83
N ARG A 24 -5.89 15.10 -5.94
CA ARG A 24 -6.85 15.88 -6.73
C ARG A 24 -8.00 15.00 -7.20
N TRP A 25 -9.23 15.50 -7.09
CA TRP A 25 -10.44 14.86 -7.63
C TRP A 25 -11.33 15.89 -8.34
N LYS A 26 -12.28 15.42 -9.16
CA LYS A 26 -13.26 16.32 -9.79
C LYS A 26 -14.18 16.90 -8.72
N ASP A 27 -14.60 18.16 -8.90
CA ASP A 27 -15.63 18.74 -8.04
C ASP A 27 -16.92 17.89 -8.11
N PRO A 28 -17.57 17.58 -6.96
CA PRO A 28 -18.75 16.70 -6.91
C PRO A 28 -19.81 17.01 -7.96
N SER A 29 -20.17 18.28 -8.13
CA SER A 29 -21.23 18.68 -9.08
C SER A 29 -20.85 18.44 -10.53
N LYS A 30 -19.56 18.45 -10.85
CA LYS A 30 -19.06 18.12 -12.19
C LYS A 30 -18.85 16.63 -12.35
N ALA A 31 -18.35 15.95 -11.32
CA ALA A 31 -18.21 14.50 -11.32
C ALA A 31 -19.53 13.81 -11.65
N ILE A 32 -20.62 14.22 -10.99
CA ILE A 32 -21.97 13.67 -11.20
C ILE A 32 -22.50 14.00 -12.61
N LYS A 33 -22.25 15.21 -13.12
CA LYS A 33 -22.73 15.64 -14.44
C LYS A 33 -22.01 14.96 -15.61
N ASP A 34 -20.72 14.68 -15.44
CA ASP A 34 -19.85 14.08 -16.45
C ASP A 34 -19.89 12.55 -16.44
N ALA A 35 -20.36 11.94 -15.34
CA ALA A 35 -20.35 10.49 -15.14
C ALA A 35 -21.28 9.73 -16.11
N SER A 36 -20.83 8.57 -16.58
CA SER A 36 -21.69 7.55 -17.18
C SER A 36 -22.65 6.96 -16.15
N LYS A 37 -23.62 6.15 -16.59
CA LYS A 37 -24.56 5.47 -15.68
C LYS A 37 -23.83 4.52 -14.73
N GLU A 38 -22.81 3.84 -15.25
CA GLU A 38 -21.98 2.90 -14.52
C GLU A 38 -21.09 3.65 -13.52
N GLU A 39 -20.48 4.77 -13.95
CA GLU A 39 -19.64 5.62 -13.09
C GLU A 39 -20.42 6.26 -11.92
N LEU A 40 -21.73 6.50 -12.08
CA LEU A 40 -22.57 7.03 -10.99
C LEU A 40 -22.63 6.11 -9.77
N HIS A 41 -22.48 4.81 -9.96
CA HIS A 41 -22.45 3.82 -8.88
C HIS A 41 -21.05 3.64 -8.27
N SER A 42 -20.04 4.37 -8.75
CA SER A 42 -18.67 4.29 -8.27
C SER A 42 -18.33 5.38 -7.24
N LEU A 43 -17.21 5.19 -6.56
CA LEU A 43 -16.63 6.21 -5.66
C LEU A 43 -15.94 7.35 -6.44
N PRO A 44 -15.74 8.52 -5.80
CA PRO A 44 -15.04 9.64 -6.45
C PRO A 44 -13.64 9.26 -6.94
N LYS A 45 -13.36 9.51 -8.22
CA LYS A 45 -12.05 9.20 -8.81
C LYS A 45 -10.97 10.19 -8.35
N ILE A 46 -10.12 9.73 -7.44
CA ILE A 46 -8.95 10.45 -6.89
C ILE A 46 -7.72 10.17 -7.72
N LYS A 47 -6.94 11.23 -7.99
CA LYS A 47 -5.63 11.16 -8.65
C LYS A 47 -4.56 11.66 -7.69
N THR A 48 -3.42 10.98 -7.70
CA THR A 48 -2.20 11.42 -7.02
C THR A 48 -1.00 11.14 -7.91
N LYS A 49 -0.06 12.08 -7.94
CA LYS A 49 1.25 11.94 -8.58
C LYS A 49 2.33 12.79 -7.91
N TRP A 50 1.96 13.51 -6.85
CA TRP A 50 2.78 14.53 -6.23
C TRP A 50 3.05 14.09 -4.80
N THR A 51 4.22 13.50 -4.61
CA THR A 51 4.66 13.00 -3.32
C THR A 51 6.07 13.49 -3.03
N LYS A 52 6.33 13.80 -1.76
CA LYS A 52 7.66 14.21 -1.31
C LYS A 52 7.96 13.57 0.03
N LYS A 53 9.12 12.91 0.14
CA LYS A 53 9.52 12.14 1.33
C LYS A 53 10.77 12.77 1.93
N ILE A 54 10.75 13.00 3.24
CA ILE A 54 11.88 13.53 4.00
C ILE A 54 12.20 12.62 5.20
N ARG A 55 13.42 12.76 5.73
CA ARG A 55 13.90 12.08 6.94
C ARG A 55 14.67 13.10 7.80
N PRO A 56 14.69 12.96 9.14
CA PRO A 56 14.11 11.89 9.96
C PRO A 56 12.59 11.99 10.14
N GLY A 57 11.97 11.15 10.96
CA GLY A 57 10.55 11.25 11.31
C GLY A 57 10.25 12.38 12.30
N ILE A 58 8.99 12.85 12.33
CA ILE A 58 8.58 14.00 13.17
C ILE A 58 8.84 13.78 14.67
N SER A 59 8.81 12.51 15.13
CA SER A 59 9.01 12.17 16.54
C SER A 59 10.41 12.50 17.05
N THR A 60 11.39 12.69 16.16
CA THR A 60 12.75 13.13 16.54
C THR A 60 12.83 14.56 17.08
N PHE A 61 11.75 15.34 16.89
CA PHE A 61 11.62 16.70 17.42
C PHE A 61 10.94 16.74 18.80
N GLY A 62 10.67 15.59 19.44
CA GLY A 62 9.96 15.50 20.73
C GLY A 62 10.56 16.38 21.84
N GLU A 63 11.88 16.52 21.87
CA GLU A 63 12.60 17.36 22.84
C GLU A 63 12.79 18.81 22.35
N ARG A 64 12.60 19.07 21.06
CA ARG A 64 12.81 20.39 20.42
C ARG A 64 11.63 20.77 19.52
N PRO A 65 10.39 20.83 20.07
CA PRO A 65 9.19 21.02 19.25
C PRO A 65 9.17 22.33 18.47
N ALA A 66 9.79 23.40 18.98
CA ALA A 66 9.85 24.70 18.32
C ALA A 66 10.60 24.68 16.97
N GLN A 67 11.44 23.67 16.71
CA GLN A 67 12.22 23.54 15.48
C GLN A 67 11.49 22.74 14.40
N VAL A 68 10.38 22.07 14.72
CA VAL A 68 9.67 21.18 13.78
C VAL A 68 9.19 21.92 12.52
N GLY A 69 8.80 23.19 12.65
CA GLY A 69 8.34 23.99 11.53
C GLY A 69 9.43 24.21 10.48
N ALA A 70 10.48 24.93 10.86
CA ALA A 70 11.55 25.34 9.96
C ALA A 70 12.42 24.16 9.49
N ASP A 71 12.77 23.24 10.39
CA ASP A 71 13.76 22.19 10.10
C ASP A 71 13.15 20.94 9.46
N HIS A 72 11.82 20.79 9.48
CA HIS A 72 11.14 19.57 9.03
C HIS A 72 9.95 19.84 8.11
N LEU A 73 9.03 20.74 8.49
CA LEU A 73 7.79 20.93 7.72
C LEU A 73 7.96 21.85 6.50
N GLN A 74 8.88 22.81 6.55
CA GLN A 74 9.08 23.83 5.51
C GLN A 74 9.21 23.21 4.10
N GLU A 75 10.11 22.23 3.95
CA GLU A 75 10.38 21.58 2.65
C GLU A 75 9.13 20.89 2.06
N LEU A 76 8.29 20.30 2.93
CA LEU A 76 7.05 19.63 2.50
C LEU A 76 5.97 20.64 2.13
N ILE A 77 5.86 21.74 2.88
CA ILE A 77 4.88 22.80 2.66
C ILE A 77 5.19 23.54 1.35
N ASP A 78 6.44 23.87 1.10
CA ASP A 78 6.86 24.58 -0.12
C ASP A 78 6.49 23.78 -1.36
N TYR A 79 6.77 22.47 -1.37
CA TYR A 79 6.36 21.59 -2.46
C TYR A 79 4.84 21.48 -2.60
N ALA A 80 4.08 21.49 -1.49
CA ALA A 80 2.62 21.50 -1.56
C ALA A 80 2.07 22.78 -2.22
N LEU A 81 2.66 23.94 -1.89
CA LEU A 81 2.29 25.24 -2.44
C LEU A 81 2.70 25.39 -3.92
N GLU A 82 3.78 24.73 -4.35
CA GLU A 82 4.17 24.63 -5.76
C GLU A 82 3.15 23.82 -6.58
N VAL A 83 2.64 22.73 -6.01
CA VAL A 83 1.74 21.81 -6.70
C VAL A 83 0.29 22.31 -6.74
N VAL A 84 -0.21 22.89 -5.64
CA VAL A 84 -1.60 23.34 -5.53
C VAL A 84 -1.76 24.74 -6.12
N PRO A 85 -2.67 24.96 -7.09
CA PRO A 85 -2.90 26.28 -7.65
C PRO A 85 -3.23 27.33 -6.58
N GLU A 86 -2.67 28.53 -6.70
CA GLU A 86 -2.78 29.59 -5.68
C GLU A 86 -4.24 29.93 -5.31
N ASP A 87 -5.13 29.95 -6.30
CA ASP A 87 -6.57 30.21 -6.13
C ASP A 87 -7.34 29.08 -5.43
N MET A 88 -6.70 27.91 -5.28
CA MET A 88 -7.25 26.72 -4.64
C MET A 88 -6.67 26.47 -3.25
N VAL A 89 -5.56 27.11 -2.86
CA VAL A 89 -4.88 26.88 -1.57
C VAL A 89 -5.85 27.08 -0.39
N ALA A 90 -6.60 28.18 -0.38
CA ALA A 90 -7.55 28.51 0.70
C ALA A 90 -8.66 27.48 0.92
N ASP A 91 -9.02 26.73 -0.13
CA ASP A 91 -10.07 25.71 -0.09
C ASP A 91 -9.52 24.29 0.02
N THR A 92 -8.19 24.14 0.01
CA THR A 92 -7.52 22.84 0.06
C THR A 92 -7.27 22.47 1.51
N PRO A 93 -7.91 21.43 2.06
CA PRO A 93 -7.62 20.97 3.41
C PRO A 93 -6.20 20.43 3.49
N ILE A 94 -5.50 20.78 4.57
CA ILE A 94 -4.23 20.16 4.94
C ILE A 94 -4.39 19.30 6.19
N PHE A 95 -3.87 18.09 6.15
CA PHE A 95 -3.84 17.17 7.29
C PHE A 95 -2.39 16.83 7.61
N LEU A 96 -2.04 16.79 8.89
CA LEU A 96 -0.83 16.13 9.38
C LEU A 96 -1.25 15.05 10.36
N MET A 97 -0.98 13.80 10.01
CA MET A 97 -1.40 12.66 10.80
C MET A 97 -0.15 11.86 11.14
N ALA A 98 0.21 11.87 12.41
CA ALA A 98 1.37 11.16 12.89
C ALA A 98 1.02 9.75 13.37
N THR A 99 1.90 8.79 13.12
CA THR A 99 1.62 7.37 13.35
C THR A 99 2.38 6.84 14.58
N ALA A 100 2.85 5.60 14.55
CA ALA A 100 3.46 4.92 15.70
C ALA A 100 4.68 5.65 16.31
N GLY A 101 5.47 6.37 15.52
CA GLY A 101 6.63 7.11 16.04
C GLY A 101 6.26 8.11 17.13
N MET A 102 5.17 8.86 16.95
CA MET A 102 4.67 9.81 17.94
C MET A 102 4.02 9.11 19.14
N ARG A 103 3.39 7.94 18.94
CA ARG A 103 2.77 7.15 20.04
C ARG A 103 3.80 6.68 21.07
N PHE A 104 5.07 6.57 20.72
CA PHE A 104 6.17 6.24 21.64
C PHE A 104 6.65 7.43 22.49
N LEU A 105 6.31 8.67 22.13
CA LEU A 105 6.73 9.84 22.90
C LEU A 105 5.85 10.04 24.15
N PRO A 106 6.38 10.63 25.23
CA PRO A 106 5.55 11.11 26.33
C PRO A 106 4.45 12.06 25.85
N GLN A 107 3.27 11.98 26.48
CA GLN A 107 2.08 12.76 26.07
C GLN A 107 2.35 14.28 25.97
N LEU A 108 3.16 14.83 26.88
CA LEU A 108 3.53 16.25 26.87
C LEU A 108 4.31 16.64 25.60
N GLN A 109 5.23 15.78 25.15
CA GLN A 109 6.00 16.00 23.93
C GLN A 109 5.10 15.88 22.70
N GLN A 110 4.18 14.91 22.68
CA GLN A 110 3.21 14.77 21.59
C GLN A 110 2.36 16.04 21.45
N THR A 111 1.76 16.51 22.55
CA THR A 111 0.91 17.70 22.56
C THR A 111 1.70 18.95 22.16
N ALA A 112 2.93 19.12 22.64
CA ALA A 112 3.78 20.25 22.24
C ALA A 112 4.06 20.25 20.73
N LEU A 113 4.46 19.10 20.16
CA LEU A 113 4.73 18.98 18.73
C LEU A 113 3.50 19.26 17.85
N LEU A 114 2.33 18.70 18.20
CA LEU A 114 1.10 18.93 17.45
C LEU A 114 0.70 20.42 17.50
N ARG A 115 0.88 21.08 18.64
CA ARG A 115 0.60 22.51 18.80
C ARG A 115 1.54 23.38 17.95
N GLU A 116 2.85 23.13 18.02
CA GLU A 116 3.83 23.87 17.20
C GLU A 116 3.58 23.64 15.70
N THR A 117 3.23 22.41 15.30
CA THR A 117 2.84 22.06 13.93
C THR A 117 1.60 22.85 13.47
N CYS A 118 0.55 22.91 14.29
CA CYS A 118 -0.66 23.69 14.04
C CYS A 118 -0.35 25.18 13.88
N SER A 119 0.39 25.74 14.83
CA SER A 119 0.79 27.15 14.80
C SER A 119 1.58 27.48 13.54
N TYR A 120 2.53 26.61 13.17
CA TYR A 120 3.36 26.79 11.98
C TYR A 120 2.52 26.80 10.69
N LEU A 121 1.65 25.81 10.52
CA LEU A 121 0.78 25.71 9.33
C LEU A 121 -0.17 26.90 9.19
N GLN A 122 -0.72 27.40 10.31
CA GLN A 122 -1.59 28.58 10.32
C GLN A 122 -0.84 29.89 9.99
N GLN A 123 0.42 30.01 10.41
CA GLN A 123 1.22 31.23 10.19
C GLN A 123 1.84 31.30 8.80
N HIS A 124 2.23 30.15 8.23
CA HIS A 124 3.01 30.08 7.00
C HIS A 124 2.20 29.67 5.76
N THR A 125 0.94 29.23 5.92
CA THR A 125 0.12 28.78 4.79
C THR A 125 -1.30 29.33 4.87
N LYS A 126 -2.00 29.32 3.73
CA LYS A 126 -3.45 29.60 3.67
C LYS A 126 -4.27 28.33 3.51
N PHE A 127 -3.69 27.14 3.66
CA PHE A 127 -4.44 25.90 3.53
C PHE A 127 -5.60 25.84 4.54
N SER A 128 -6.69 25.17 4.16
CA SER A 128 -7.85 25.03 5.03
C SER A 128 -7.52 24.13 6.22
N LEU A 129 -7.55 24.72 7.41
CA LEU A 129 -7.24 24.09 8.69
C LEU A 129 -8.28 24.52 9.74
N PRO A 130 -9.56 24.14 9.56
CA PRO A 130 -10.66 24.65 10.38
C PRO A 130 -10.59 24.20 11.84
N ASP A 131 -10.04 23.01 12.10
CA ASP A 131 -9.88 22.46 13.44
C ASP A 131 -8.51 21.77 13.55
N CYS A 132 -7.58 22.36 14.31
CA CYS A 132 -6.27 21.76 14.50
C CYS A 132 -6.33 20.37 15.12
N ALA A 133 -7.29 20.06 16.00
CA ALA A 133 -7.36 18.75 16.63
C ALA A 133 -7.77 17.65 15.64
N GLN A 134 -8.58 17.99 14.63
CA GLN A 134 -8.98 17.05 13.57
C GLN A 134 -7.96 16.99 12.42
N ASN A 135 -7.36 18.13 12.09
CA ASN A 135 -6.40 18.23 11.00
C ASN A 135 -5.00 17.76 11.39
N ILE A 136 -4.60 17.92 12.66
CA ILE A 136 -3.24 17.67 13.16
C ILE A 136 -3.33 16.78 14.40
N GLN A 137 -3.11 15.49 14.21
CA GLN A 137 -3.33 14.50 15.26
C GLN A 137 -2.38 13.30 15.17
N VAL A 138 -2.23 12.60 16.29
CA VAL A 138 -1.65 11.26 16.32
C VAL A 138 -2.79 10.27 16.07
N ILE A 139 -2.74 9.53 14.97
CA ILE A 139 -3.81 8.59 14.62
C ILE A 139 -3.65 7.26 15.36
N PRO A 140 -4.76 6.63 15.80
CA PRO A 140 -4.74 5.25 16.26
C PRO A 140 -4.27 4.30 15.15
N GLY A 141 -3.56 3.23 15.51
CA GLY A 141 -3.10 2.25 14.52
C GLY A 141 -4.24 1.50 13.81
N GLU A 142 -5.38 1.29 14.49
CA GLU A 142 -6.60 0.77 13.86
C GLU A 142 -7.12 1.72 12.77
N THR A 143 -7.09 3.03 13.02
CA THR A 143 -7.49 4.03 12.03
C THR A 143 -6.56 4.03 10.80
N GLU A 144 -5.26 3.90 11.03
CA GLU A 144 -4.25 3.71 9.97
C GLU A 144 -4.56 2.45 9.14
N GLY A 145 -4.91 1.33 9.79
CA GLY A 145 -5.31 0.08 9.14
C GLY A 145 -6.59 0.21 8.31
N LEU A 146 -7.64 0.87 8.83
CA LEU A 146 -8.90 1.10 8.10
C LEU A 146 -8.69 1.99 6.87
N TYR A 147 -7.88 3.04 7.01
CA TYR A 147 -7.53 3.90 5.88
C TYR A 147 -6.69 3.17 4.83
N GLY A 148 -5.76 2.31 5.26
CA GLY A 148 -5.02 1.44 4.35
C GLY A 148 -5.92 0.45 3.61
N TRP A 149 -6.87 -0.18 4.31
CA TRP A 149 -7.86 -1.07 3.71
C TRP A 149 -8.73 -0.39 2.67
N LEU A 150 -9.18 0.84 2.95
CA LEU A 150 -9.90 1.69 1.99
C LEU A 150 -9.04 1.98 0.75
N ALA A 151 -7.77 2.35 0.94
CA ALA A 151 -6.86 2.64 -0.17
C ALA A 151 -6.62 1.42 -1.06
N ALA A 152 -6.35 0.25 -0.47
CA ALA A 152 -6.08 -0.98 -1.20
C ALA A 152 -7.29 -1.41 -2.04
N ASN A 153 -8.49 -1.45 -1.45
CA ASN A 153 -9.70 -1.87 -2.15
C ASN A 153 -10.16 -0.85 -3.21
N TYR A 154 -9.91 0.43 -2.98
CA TYR A 154 -10.17 1.46 -3.98
C TYR A 154 -9.24 1.34 -5.19
N LEU A 155 -7.95 1.10 -4.97
CA LEU A 155 -6.98 0.94 -6.05
C LEU A 155 -7.15 -0.37 -6.81
N LEU A 156 -7.49 -1.46 -6.11
CA LEU A 156 -7.70 -2.75 -6.76
C LEU A 156 -8.99 -2.82 -7.56
N GLY A 157 -9.98 -2.00 -7.25
CA GLY A 157 -11.31 -2.08 -7.87
C GLY A 157 -12.32 -2.90 -7.07
N GLY A 158 -11.96 -3.36 -5.87
CA GLY A 158 -12.82 -4.18 -5.00
C GLY A 158 -14.14 -3.51 -4.62
N PHE A 159 -14.23 -2.17 -4.62
CA PHE A 159 -15.50 -1.46 -4.37
C PHE A 159 -16.36 -1.27 -5.62
N ASP A 160 -15.73 -0.88 -6.74
CA ASP A 160 -16.44 -0.42 -7.93
C ASP A 160 -16.73 -1.56 -8.94
N HIS A 161 -15.98 -2.67 -8.86
CA HIS A 161 -16.03 -3.80 -9.80
C HIS A 161 -16.12 -5.17 -9.09
N PRO A 162 -17.10 -5.38 -8.18
CA PRO A 162 -17.17 -6.58 -7.35
C PRO A 162 -17.22 -7.89 -8.16
N GLU A 163 -17.77 -7.87 -9.38
CA GLU A 163 -17.81 -9.00 -10.29
C GLU A 163 -16.44 -9.44 -10.83
N GLU A 164 -15.51 -8.49 -11.02
CA GLU A 164 -14.14 -8.76 -11.48
C GLU A 164 -13.25 -9.27 -10.33
N HIS A 165 -13.67 -9.01 -9.09
CA HIS A 165 -12.97 -9.38 -7.87
C HIS A 165 -13.70 -10.44 -7.05
N ASN A 166 -14.51 -11.31 -7.66
CA ASN A 166 -15.24 -12.34 -6.90
C ASN A 166 -14.31 -13.43 -6.36
N HIS A 167 -14.06 -13.40 -5.05
CA HIS A 167 -13.25 -14.38 -4.31
C HIS A 167 -14.05 -15.61 -3.86
N GLY A 168 -15.33 -15.69 -4.22
CA GLY A 168 -16.27 -16.71 -3.76
C GLY A 168 -17.02 -16.28 -2.51
N GLN A 169 -18.12 -16.97 -2.20
CA GLN A 169 -18.99 -16.70 -1.04
C GLN A 169 -19.48 -15.24 -0.91
N ASN A 170 -19.70 -14.55 -2.04
CA ASN A 170 -20.06 -13.13 -2.11
C ASN A 170 -19.03 -12.21 -1.43
N HIS A 171 -17.74 -12.54 -1.55
CA HIS A 171 -16.64 -11.75 -1.06
C HIS A 171 -15.83 -11.19 -2.24
N ASN A 172 -15.47 -9.92 -2.17
CA ASN A 172 -14.82 -9.20 -3.26
C ASN A 172 -13.77 -8.17 -2.83
N THR A 173 -13.48 -8.11 -1.52
CA THR A 173 -12.58 -7.13 -0.95
C THR A 173 -11.30 -7.80 -0.46
N TYR A 174 -10.18 -7.11 -0.56
CA TYR A 174 -8.90 -7.62 -0.10
C TYR A 174 -8.64 -7.22 1.35
N GLY A 175 -8.01 -8.11 2.10
CA GLY A 175 -7.38 -7.77 3.37
C GLY A 175 -6.16 -6.88 3.15
N PHE A 176 -5.84 -6.07 4.15
CA PHE A 176 -4.74 -5.12 4.12
C PHE A 176 -3.79 -5.43 5.27
N LEU A 177 -2.50 -5.52 4.95
CA LEU A 177 -1.41 -5.68 5.90
C LEU A 177 -0.40 -4.55 5.69
N ASP A 178 -0.09 -3.82 6.75
CA ASP A 178 0.96 -2.82 6.74
C ASP A 178 1.95 -3.12 7.85
N MET A 179 3.23 -3.13 7.50
CA MET A 179 4.31 -3.21 8.47
C MET A 179 5.20 -2.01 8.28
N GLY A 180 5.04 -1.03 9.17
CA GLY A 180 5.91 0.13 9.25
C GLY A 180 7.18 -0.17 10.04
N GLY A 181 7.94 0.89 10.34
CA GLY A 181 9.13 0.77 11.19
C GLY A 181 8.80 0.54 12.68
N ALA A 182 7.62 0.96 13.14
CA ALA A 182 7.28 1.02 14.57
C ALA A 182 6.02 0.25 14.98
N SER A 183 5.09 -0.01 14.07
CA SER A 183 3.91 -0.86 14.30
C SER A 183 3.59 -1.68 13.05
N ALA A 184 2.73 -2.67 13.23
CA ALA A 184 2.06 -3.38 12.15
C ALA A 184 0.54 -3.29 12.31
N GLN A 185 -0.18 -3.41 11.20
CA GLN A 185 -1.62 -3.28 11.12
C GLN A 185 -2.21 -4.38 10.24
N ILE A 186 -3.38 -4.86 10.63
CA ILE A 186 -4.22 -5.73 9.82
C ILE A 186 -5.61 -5.11 9.71
N ALA A 187 -6.23 -5.20 8.53
CA ALA A 187 -7.62 -4.88 8.34
C ALA A 187 -8.25 -5.75 7.25
N PHE A 188 -9.41 -6.34 7.49
CA PHE A 188 -10.11 -7.14 6.49
C PHE A 188 -11.62 -7.23 6.78
N ALA A 189 -12.40 -7.46 5.74
CA ALA A 189 -13.82 -7.78 5.88
C ALA A 189 -13.97 -9.30 6.05
N PRO A 190 -14.43 -9.80 7.22
CA PRO A 190 -14.63 -11.23 7.41
C PRO A 190 -15.81 -11.75 6.58
N ASN A 191 -15.93 -13.07 6.47
CA ASN A 191 -17.05 -13.70 5.78
C ASN A 191 -18.38 -13.45 6.49
N THR A 192 -19.51 -13.69 5.83
CA THR A 192 -20.84 -13.38 6.36
C THR A 192 -21.11 -14.01 7.73
N THR A 193 -20.64 -15.23 7.96
CA THR A 193 -20.86 -15.97 9.22
C THR A 193 -20.04 -15.37 10.36
N GLU A 194 -18.74 -15.16 10.12
CA GLU A 194 -17.81 -14.54 11.06
C GLU A 194 -18.21 -13.09 11.37
N ALA A 195 -18.67 -12.35 10.35
CA ALA A 195 -19.14 -10.99 10.51
C ALA A 195 -20.36 -10.87 11.43
N ALA A 196 -21.22 -11.90 11.42
CA ALA A 196 -22.38 -11.97 12.30
C ALA A 196 -22.00 -12.36 13.74
N GLN A 197 -21.07 -13.32 13.90
CA GLN A 197 -20.61 -13.80 15.21
C GLN A 197 -19.78 -12.76 15.96
N HIS A 198 -18.95 -12.00 15.24
CA HIS A 198 -18.04 -11.01 15.79
C HIS A 198 -18.49 -9.57 15.53
N ALA A 199 -19.80 -9.35 15.34
CA ALA A 199 -20.34 -8.04 14.96
C ALA A 199 -19.89 -6.89 15.86
N ASP A 200 -19.74 -7.13 17.16
CA ASP A 200 -19.33 -6.13 18.16
C ASP A 200 -17.82 -5.77 18.07
N ASN A 201 -17.02 -6.60 17.39
CA ASN A 201 -15.57 -6.40 17.16
C ASN A 201 -15.27 -5.78 15.79
N LEU A 202 -16.29 -5.45 14.99
CA LEU A 202 -16.12 -4.84 13.66
C LEU A 202 -16.36 -3.35 13.70
N LYS A 203 -15.66 -2.65 12.80
CA LYS A 203 -15.91 -1.24 12.50
C LYS A 203 -16.83 -1.14 11.28
N LEU A 204 -17.87 -0.33 11.40
CA LEU A 204 -18.73 0.03 10.27
C LEU A 204 -18.06 1.19 9.53
N ILE A 205 -17.68 0.97 8.29
CA ILE A 205 -17.21 2.01 7.37
C ILE A 205 -18.38 2.36 6.45
N ARG A 206 -18.65 3.66 6.29
CA ARG A 206 -19.66 4.17 5.37
C ARG A 206 -19.05 5.20 4.44
N LEU A 207 -19.07 4.87 3.16
CA LEU A 207 -18.78 5.74 2.02
C LEU A 207 -20.08 6.16 1.33
N ARG A 208 -19.94 7.02 0.33
CA ARG A 208 -20.98 7.51 -0.55
C ARG A 208 -20.50 7.52 -2.00
N THR A 209 -21.24 6.85 -2.86
CA THR A 209 -21.05 6.79 -4.32
C THR A 209 -21.53 8.09 -4.99
N LEU A 210 -21.15 8.32 -6.25
CA LEU A 210 -21.49 9.55 -6.96
C LEU A 210 -23.01 9.80 -7.07
N ASP A 211 -23.83 8.76 -7.12
CA ASP A 211 -25.31 8.83 -7.11
C ASP A 211 -25.94 9.08 -5.72
N GLY A 212 -25.12 9.34 -4.71
CA GLY A 212 -25.52 9.66 -3.35
C GLY A 212 -25.92 8.47 -2.48
N ASN A 213 -25.79 7.24 -2.98
CA ASN A 213 -26.08 6.03 -2.21
C ASN A 213 -24.96 5.72 -1.19
N PRO A 214 -25.31 5.17 -0.01
CA PRO A 214 -24.31 4.70 0.93
C PRO A 214 -23.67 3.39 0.46
N ALA A 215 -22.36 3.27 0.65
CA ALA A 215 -21.61 2.02 0.51
C ALA A 215 -21.03 1.65 1.87
N GLU A 216 -21.50 0.54 2.45
CA GLU A 216 -21.17 0.12 3.82
C GLU A 216 -20.35 -1.16 3.86
N HIS A 217 -19.32 -1.17 4.70
CA HIS A 217 -18.45 -2.33 4.91
C HIS A 217 -18.23 -2.55 6.40
N ARG A 218 -18.20 -3.81 6.82
CA ARG A 218 -17.86 -4.20 8.20
C ARG A 218 -16.46 -4.78 8.19
N VAL A 219 -15.54 -4.08 8.84
CA VAL A 219 -14.11 -4.37 8.73
C VAL A 219 -13.57 -4.63 10.12
N PHE A 220 -12.90 -5.76 10.28
CA PHE A 220 -12.06 -6.02 11.43
C PHE A 220 -10.75 -5.26 11.25
N THR A 221 -10.22 -4.67 12.31
CA THR A 221 -8.89 -4.07 12.29
C THR A 221 -8.20 -4.29 13.64
N ALA A 222 -6.89 -4.55 13.59
CA ALA A 222 -6.05 -4.62 14.77
C ALA A 222 -4.69 -3.97 14.46
N THR A 223 -4.00 -3.54 15.51
CA THR A 223 -2.68 -2.92 15.41
C THR A 223 -1.77 -3.39 16.53
N TRP A 224 -0.52 -3.68 16.18
CA TRP A 224 0.49 -4.12 17.13
C TRP A 224 1.62 -3.09 17.21
N LEU A 225 1.58 -2.28 18.27
CA LEU A 225 2.64 -1.31 18.55
C LEU A 225 3.91 -2.06 18.98
N GLY A 226 5.06 -1.70 18.41
CA GLY A 226 6.33 -2.41 18.63
C GLY A 226 6.62 -3.52 17.63
N PHE A 227 5.63 -3.94 16.84
CA PHE A 227 5.78 -5.02 15.85
C PHE A 227 6.23 -4.52 14.47
N GLY A 228 6.42 -3.22 14.32
CA GLY A 228 7.10 -2.69 13.14
C GLY A 228 8.56 -3.10 13.12
N VAL A 229 9.14 -3.25 11.94
CA VAL A 229 10.40 -4.00 11.75
C VAL A 229 11.58 -3.46 12.58
N ASN A 230 11.66 -2.14 12.78
CA ASN A 230 12.75 -1.53 13.55
C ASN A 230 12.54 -1.71 15.05
N LYS A 231 11.31 -1.56 15.54
CA LYS A 231 10.99 -1.81 16.97
C LYS A 231 11.06 -3.29 17.34
N ALA A 232 10.73 -4.17 16.40
CA ALA A 232 10.96 -5.60 16.55
C ALA A 232 12.46 -5.89 16.67
N ARG A 233 13.31 -5.24 15.85
CA ARG A 233 14.77 -5.38 15.95
C ARG A 233 15.31 -4.88 17.28
N GLU A 234 14.88 -3.72 17.75
CA GLU A 234 15.26 -3.20 19.08
C GLU A 234 14.88 -4.19 20.20
N SER A 235 13.66 -4.75 20.12
CA SER A 235 13.17 -5.73 21.11
C SER A 235 13.96 -7.05 21.06
N TYR A 236 14.30 -7.51 19.84
CA TYR A 236 15.15 -8.68 19.63
C TYR A 236 16.55 -8.48 20.22
N VAL A 237 17.23 -7.39 19.87
CA VAL A 237 18.58 -7.10 20.36
C VAL A 237 18.56 -7.00 21.88
N LYS A 238 17.55 -6.38 22.48
CA LYS A 238 17.40 -6.36 23.94
C LYS A 238 17.30 -7.77 24.54
N SER A 239 16.45 -8.63 23.97
CA SER A 239 16.33 -10.02 24.43
C SER A 239 17.64 -10.79 24.27
N LEU A 240 18.37 -10.56 23.18
CA LEU A 240 19.67 -11.17 22.91
C LEU A 240 20.72 -10.68 23.94
N THR A 241 20.75 -9.38 24.24
CA THR A 241 21.69 -8.82 25.23
C THR A 241 21.38 -9.32 26.64
N ASP A 242 20.10 -9.42 27.00
CA ASP A 242 19.69 -9.94 28.32
C ASP A 242 20.09 -11.42 28.48
N ALA A 243 19.98 -12.21 27.41
CA ALA A 243 20.39 -13.61 27.40
C ALA A 243 21.91 -13.82 27.46
N HIS A 244 22.69 -12.86 26.96
CA HIS A 244 24.16 -12.88 26.89
C HIS A 244 24.82 -11.83 27.79
N GLN A 245 24.16 -11.45 28.90
CA GLN A 245 24.62 -10.42 29.82
C GLN A 245 26.01 -10.75 30.41
N ASP A 246 26.32 -12.03 30.58
CA ASP A 246 27.62 -12.54 31.02
C ASP A 246 28.72 -12.28 29.98
N LEU A 247 28.45 -12.46 28.69
CA LEU A 247 29.41 -12.13 27.63
C LEU A 247 29.69 -10.63 27.59
N ILE A 248 28.63 -9.81 27.64
CA ILE A 248 28.72 -8.35 27.58
C ILE A 248 29.53 -7.81 28.76
N THR A 249 29.25 -8.27 29.98
CA THR A 249 29.97 -7.83 31.19
C THR A 249 31.44 -8.21 31.17
N ASN A 250 31.80 -9.28 30.46
CA ASN A 250 33.19 -9.72 30.28
C ASN A 250 33.88 -9.11 29.06
N GLY A 251 33.25 -8.16 28.35
CA GLY A 251 33.84 -7.54 27.16
C GLY A 251 33.87 -8.44 25.93
N VAL A 252 33.05 -9.51 25.92
CA VAL A 252 33.01 -10.51 24.85
C VAL A 252 31.90 -10.18 23.85
N ASP A 253 32.20 -10.37 22.58
CA ASP A 253 31.24 -10.18 21.50
C ASP A 253 30.06 -11.16 21.60
N VAL A 254 28.87 -10.69 21.25
CA VAL A 254 27.63 -11.46 21.28
C VAL A 254 27.29 -11.95 19.87
N PRO A 255 27.09 -13.26 19.65
CA PRO A 255 26.69 -13.78 18.35
C PRO A 255 25.23 -13.41 18.04
N ASP A 256 24.96 -12.89 16.85
CA ASP A 256 23.63 -12.53 16.35
C ASP A 256 23.34 -13.32 15.06
N PRO A 257 22.45 -14.35 15.10
CA PRO A 257 22.07 -15.12 13.92
C PRO A 257 21.26 -14.33 12.90
N CYS A 258 20.66 -13.22 13.30
CA CYS A 258 19.85 -12.36 12.44
C CYS A 258 20.64 -11.29 11.70
N MET A 259 21.97 -11.38 11.68
CA MET A 259 22.85 -10.51 10.89
C MET A 259 23.65 -11.30 9.85
N PRO A 260 24.01 -10.67 8.70
CA PRO A 260 24.91 -11.27 7.72
C PRO A 260 26.22 -11.75 8.36
N LYS A 261 26.72 -12.88 7.87
CA LYS A 261 27.91 -13.52 8.42
C LYS A 261 29.13 -12.59 8.45
N GLY A 262 29.73 -12.40 9.62
CA GLY A 262 30.92 -11.58 9.82
C GLY A 262 30.65 -10.07 9.94
N LEU A 263 29.40 -9.61 9.85
CA LEU A 263 29.04 -8.23 10.16
C LEU A 263 29.29 -7.94 11.66
N ARG A 264 29.86 -6.78 11.97
CA ARG A 264 30.06 -6.32 13.36
C ARG A 264 29.36 -4.99 13.60
N THR A 265 28.53 -4.93 14.63
CA THR A 265 27.83 -3.70 15.03
C THR A 265 27.93 -3.46 16.53
N THR A 266 27.77 -2.21 16.95
CA THR A 266 27.51 -1.88 18.35
C THR A 266 26.13 -2.40 18.76
N LEU A 267 25.83 -2.43 20.06
CA LEU A 267 24.51 -2.80 20.55
C LEU A 267 23.39 -1.88 20.01
N ASP A 268 23.74 -0.62 19.69
CA ASP A 268 22.83 0.36 19.08
C ASP A 268 22.71 0.22 17.56
N GLY A 269 23.44 -0.72 16.95
CA GLY A 269 23.35 -1.04 15.52
C GLY A 269 24.22 -0.19 14.60
N THR A 270 25.19 0.58 15.12
CA THR A 270 26.20 1.26 14.28
C THR A 270 27.33 0.31 13.93
N LEU A 271 27.98 0.47 12.77
CA LEU A 271 29.15 -0.36 12.43
C LEU A 271 30.23 -0.28 13.51
N ALA A 272 30.68 -1.44 13.98
CA ALA A 272 31.73 -1.53 14.99
C ALA A 272 33.11 -1.62 14.34
N GLY A 273 34.12 -1.13 15.06
CA GLY A 273 35.52 -1.27 14.68
C GLY A 273 36.04 -2.72 14.73
N PRO A 274 37.31 -2.94 14.38
CA PRO A 274 37.93 -4.27 14.41
C PRO A 274 37.88 -4.88 15.82
N ALA A 275 37.88 -6.22 15.87
CA ALA A 275 37.83 -6.98 17.11
C ALA A 275 38.94 -6.57 18.09
N GLY A 276 38.60 -6.47 19.38
CA GLY A 276 39.56 -6.12 20.45
C GLY A 276 39.51 -4.65 20.93
N SER A 277 38.49 -3.88 20.55
CA SER A 277 38.27 -2.51 21.05
C SER A 277 37.83 -2.41 22.52
N GLY A 278 37.59 -3.56 23.19
CA GLY A 278 37.14 -3.63 24.58
C GLY A 278 35.66 -3.29 24.79
N ILE A 279 34.93 -2.91 23.73
CA ILE A 279 33.49 -2.67 23.75
C ILE A 279 32.79 -3.88 23.11
N PRO A 280 31.88 -4.58 23.83
CA PRO A 280 31.11 -5.68 23.28
C PRO A 280 30.38 -5.28 21.99
N ALA A 281 30.59 -6.05 20.92
CA ALA A 281 29.88 -5.89 19.66
C ALA A 281 28.94 -7.07 19.41
N LEU A 282 27.90 -6.84 18.61
CA LEU A 282 27.12 -7.90 17.99
C LEU A 282 27.88 -8.41 16.76
N VAL A 283 27.97 -9.74 16.60
CA VAL A 283 28.69 -10.39 15.50
C VAL A 283 27.74 -11.31 14.73
N GLY A 284 27.54 -11.02 13.45
CA GLY A 284 26.64 -11.78 12.60
C GLY A 284 27.16 -13.19 12.33
N THR A 285 26.35 -14.21 12.61
CA THR A 285 26.71 -15.61 12.33
C THR A 285 26.19 -16.08 10.96
N GLY A 286 25.17 -15.40 10.42
CA GLY A 286 24.50 -15.80 9.17
C GLY A 286 23.55 -17.00 9.32
N ASP A 287 23.35 -17.51 10.54
CA ASP A 287 22.46 -18.65 10.81
C ASP A 287 20.99 -18.24 10.80
N PHE A 288 20.43 -18.15 9.59
CA PHE A 288 19.05 -17.73 9.40
C PHE A 288 18.02 -18.69 10.03
N ALA A 289 18.34 -19.97 10.17
CA ALA A 289 17.44 -20.93 10.81
C ALA A 289 17.27 -20.63 12.30
N SER A 290 18.39 -20.38 13.00
CA SER A 290 18.36 -19.91 14.39
C SER A 290 17.68 -18.54 14.51
N CYS A 291 17.90 -17.64 13.56
CA CYS A 291 17.22 -16.35 13.55
C CYS A 291 15.69 -16.47 13.49
N LEU A 292 15.15 -17.37 12.68
CA LEU A 292 13.70 -17.65 12.65
C LEU A 292 13.17 -18.17 13.99
N ILE A 293 13.94 -19.04 14.65
CA ILE A 293 13.57 -19.61 15.95
C ILE A 293 13.60 -18.54 17.04
N GLU A 294 14.65 -17.71 17.09
CA GLU A 294 14.83 -16.71 18.15
C GLU A 294 13.90 -15.50 18.01
N THR A 295 13.46 -15.18 16.80
CA THR A 295 12.51 -14.08 16.57
C THR A 295 11.05 -14.50 16.78
N LYS A 296 10.74 -15.80 16.76
CA LYS A 296 9.38 -16.31 16.96
C LYS A 296 8.77 -15.95 18.33
N PRO A 297 9.49 -16.04 19.47
CA PRO A 297 8.99 -15.60 20.78
C PRO A 297 8.53 -14.14 20.84
N LEU A 298 9.05 -13.25 19.97
CA LEU A 298 8.63 -11.84 19.93
C LEU A 298 7.18 -11.66 19.48
N LEU A 299 6.57 -12.68 18.85
CA LEU A 299 5.14 -12.70 18.55
C LEU A 299 4.27 -12.86 19.80
N ALA A 300 4.86 -13.33 20.91
CA ALA A 300 4.21 -13.52 22.21
C ALA A 300 2.85 -14.25 22.14
N LYS A 301 2.80 -15.31 21.32
CA LYS A 301 1.60 -16.13 21.08
C LYS A 301 1.06 -16.86 22.30
N ASP A 302 1.91 -17.10 23.30
CA ASP A 302 1.52 -17.82 24.52
C ASP A 302 0.72 -16.94 25.50
N THR A 303 0.50 -15.67 25.16
CA THR A 303 -0.29 -14.73 25.97
C THR A 303 -1.78 -14.99 25.75
N THR A 304 -2.53 -15.22 26.81
CA THR A 304 -3.97 -15.52 26.74
C THR A 304 -4.79 -14.27 26.41
N CYS A 305 -5.61 -14.31 25.35
CA CYS A 305 -6.59 -13.25 25.07
C CYS A 305 -7.86 -13.49 25.88
N GLY A 306 -7.93 -12.90 27.08
CA GLY A 306 -9.14 -12.87 27.91
C GLY A 306 -9.66 -14.23 28.39
N GLU A 307 -10.80 -14.20 29.09
CA GLU A 307 -11.52 -15.40 29.53
C GLU A 307 -12.43 -15.91 28.39
N GLY A 308 -11.92 -16.78 27.52
CA GLY A 308 -12.73 -17.42 26.49
C GLY A 308 -11.93 -18.05 25.37
N SER A 309 -12.44 -19.15 24.81
CA SER A 309 -11.85 -19.96 23.74
C SER A 309 -11.88 -19.30 22.34
N GLN A 310 -11.62 -17.99 22.24
CA GLN A 310 -11.50 -17.32 20.94
C GLN A 310 -10.05 -17.38 20.45
N PRO A 311 -9.81 -17.70 19.16
CA PRO A 311 -8.45 -17.72 18.62
C PRO A 311 -7.85 -16.30 18.66
N CYS A 312 -6.68 -16.19 19.29
CA CYS A 312 -5.83 -15.01 19.22
C CYS A 312 -5.03 -15.02 17.91
N LEU A 313 -4.91 -13.88 17.24
CA LEU A 313 -3.93 -13.74 16.16
C LEU A 313 -2.55 -13.42 16.76
N ILE A 314 -2.45 -12.25 17.40
CA ILE A 314 -1.32 -11.74 18.20
C ILE A 314 -1.96 -10.84 19.26
N HIS A 315 -2.11 -11.30 20.51
CA HIS A 315 -2.75 -10.58 21.63
C HIS A 315 -4.22 -10.14 21.51
N ASP A 316 -4.77 -10.02 20.30
CA ASP A 316 -6.13 -9.53 20.06
C ASP A 316 -7.08 -10.68 19.69
N PRO A 317 -8.35 -10.64 20.16
CA PRO A 317 -9.39 -11.53 19.67
C PRO A 317 -9.73 -11.19 18.21
N VAL A 318 -9.58 -12.15 17.31
CA VAL A 318 -9.75 -11.93 15.86
C VAL A 318 -10.82 -12.88 15.30
N PRO A 319 -11.71 -12.42 14.40
CA PRO A 319 -12.58 -13.31 13.64
C PRO A 319 -11.75 -14.34 12.86
N SER A 320 -12.26 -15.55 12.69
CA SER A 320 -11.47 -16.56 11.96
C SER A 320 -11.21 -16.10 10.52
N ILE A 321 -9.95 -16.25 10.07
CA ILE A 321 -9.54 -15.86 8.71
C ILE A 321 -9.71 -17.06 7.79
N ASP A 322 -10.67 -16.96 6.88
CA ASP A 322 -10.82 -17.93 5.79
C ASP A 322 -9.95 -17.52 4.60
N PHE A 323 -8.76 -18.12 4.46
CA PHE A 323 -7.80 -17.80 3.38
C PHE A 323 -8.24 -18.25 1.98
N ASN A 324 -9.37 -18.94 1.85
CA ASN A 324 -9.94 -19.25 0.54
C ASN A 324 -10.67 -18.05 -0.08
N ILE A 325 -11.09 -17.08 0.74
CA ILE A 325 -11.81 -15.87 0.32
C ILE A 325 -11.09 -14.60 0.76
N ASN A 326 -10.38 -14.63 1.89
CA ASN A 326 -9.63 -13.48 2.39
C ASN A 326 -8.22 -13.49 1.78
N HIS A 327 -8.07 -12.78 0.67
CA HIS A 327 -6.77 -12.52 0.05
C HIS A 327 -6.19 -11.20 0.60
N PHE A 328 -4.92 -11.22 1.01
CA PHE A 328 -4.27 -10.08 1.66
C PHE A 328 -3.28 -9.37 0.75
N VAL A 329 -3.25 -8.05 0.86
CA VAL A 329 -2.29 -7.17 0.21
C VAL A 329 -1.35 -6.62 1.28
N GLY A 330 -0.06 -6.89 1.14
CA GLY A 330 0.98 -6.41 2.05
C GLY A 330 1.71 -5.20 1.49
N VAL A 331 1.78 -4.10 2.24
CA VAL A 331 2.51 -2.89 1.84
C VAL A 331 3.72 -2.64 2.76
N SER A 332 4.49 -1.60 2.47
CA SER A 332 5.64 -1.17 3.28
C SER A 332 6.68 -2.30 3.43
N GLU A 333 7.05 -2.70 4.65
CA GLU A 333 8.09 -3.72 4.88
C GLU A 333 7.71 -5.10 4.34
N TYR A 334 6.42 -5.41 4.16
CA TYR A 334 6.01 -6.63 3.46
C TYR A 334 6.50 -6.66 2.00
N TYR A 335 6.55 -5.51 1.33
CA TYR A 335 7.13 -5.38 0.00
C TYR A 335 8.65 -5.15 0.06
N HIS A 336 9.12 -4.17 0.83
CA HIS A 336 10.54 -3.82 0.86
C HIS A 336 11.44 -4.96 1.34
N SER A 337 10.99 -5.77 2.30
CA SER A 337 11.76 -6.90 2.81
C SER A 337 11.70 -8.14 1.91
N THR A 338 10.69 -8.25 1.04
CA THR A 338 10.56 -9.39 0.11
C THR A 338 11.14 -9.09 -1.27
N HIS A 339 10.97 -7.86 -1.77
CA HIS A 339 11.36 -7.43 -3.11
C HIS A 339 12.57 -6.50 -3.14
N GLY A 340 13.09 -6.06 -1.98
CA GLY A 340 14.30 -5.23 -1.89
C GLY A 340 15.55 -5.98 -2.34
N PHE A 341 16.30 -6.58 -1.41
CA PHE A 341 17.51 -7.35 -1.76
C PHE A 341 17.22 -8.71 -2.43
N PHE A 342 15.98 -9.18 -2.34
CA PHE A 342 15.62 -10.55 -2.72
C PHE A 342 14.68 -10.61 -3.94
N GLY A 343 14.15 -9.47 -4.40
CA GLY A 343 13.27 -9.40 -5.56
C GLY A 343 14.03 -9.37 -6.88
N GLU A 344 13.47 -9.96 -7.92
CA GLU A 344 13.87 -9.71 -9.31
C GLU A 344 12.97 -8.63 -9.92
N LYS A 345 13.46 -7.91 -10.94
CA LYS A 345 12.69 -6.84 -11.57
C LYS A 345 11.41 -7.42 -12.19
N GLY A 346 10.25 -6.96 -11.71
CA GLY A 346 8.95 -7.34 -12.25
C GLY A 346 8.32 -8.58 -11.60
N ASP A 347 8.97 -9.20 -10.61
CA ASP A 347 8.31 -10.20 -9.78
C ASP A 347 7.21 -9.52 -8.96
N LEU A 348 5.97 -9.98 -9.16
CA LEU A 348 4.79 -9.54 -8.42
C LEU A 348 4.29 -10.63 -7.46
N ALA A 349 4.84 -11.84 -7.55
CA ALA A 349 4.37 -13.01 -6.84
C ALA A 349 5.32 -13.36 -5.69
N TYR A 350 4.77 -13.41 -4.48
CA TYR A 350 5.49 -13.93 -3.32
C TYR A 350 5.42 -15.45 -3.31
N ASP A 351 6.56 -16.10 -3.54
CA ASP A 351 6.75 -17.52 -3.31
C ASP A 351 7.65 -17.74 -2.10
N PHE A 352 7.08 -18.35 -1.05
CA PHE A 352 7.78 -18.56 0.22
C PHE A 352 9.07 -19.39 0.03
N SER A 353 9.03 -20.44 -0.81
CA SER A 353 10.17 -21.34 -0.99
C SER A 353 11.36 -20.65 -1.66
N THR A 354 11.10 -19.89 -2.71
CA THR A 354 12.09 -19.11 -3.45
C THR A 354 12.63 -17.97 -2.59
N TYR A 355 11.74 -17.26 -1.88
CA TYR A 355 12.12 -16.18 -0.99
C TYR A 355 13.04 -16.68 0.13
N GLN A 356 12.64 -17.73 0.85
CA GLN A 356 13.43 -18.30 1.94
C GLN A 356 14.82 -18.75 1.47
N LYS A 357 14.92 -19.36 0.27
CA LYS A 357 16.20 -19.74 -0.32
C LYS A 357 17.09 -18.52 -0.60
N LYS A 358 16.55 -17.47 -1.23
CA LYS A 358 17.31 -16.24 -1.51
C LYS A 358 17.82 -15.58 -0.22
N VAL A 359 17.01 -15.59 0.84
CA VAL A 359 17.41 -15.06 2.15
C VAL A 359 18.53 -15.89 2.77
N LEU A 360 18.42 -17.23 2.74
CA LEU A 360 19.47 -18.13 3.22
C LEU A 360 20.79 -17.91 2.50
N ASP A 361 20.77 -17.80 1.17
CA ASP A 361 21.96 -17.59 0.35
C ASP A 361 22.63 -16.24 0.68
N PHE A 362 21.84 -15.18 0.87
CA PHE A 362 22.34 -13.86 1.24
C PHE A 362 22.91 -13.82 2.66
N CYS A 363 22.20 -14.36 3.66
CA CYS A 363 22.62 -14.28 5.07
C CYS A 363 23.89 -15.10 5.35
N ASN A 364 24.09 -16.20 4.60
CA ASN A 364 25.31 -17.01 4.67
C ASN A 364 26.52 -16.39 3.96
N GLN A 365 26.33 -15.33 3.17
CA GLN A 365 27.42 -14.64 2.49
C GLN A 365 28.25 -13.80 3.48
N ASP A 366 29.57 -13.85 3.36
CA ASP A 366 30.45 -13.04 4.20
C ASP A 366 30.21 -11.54 3.96
N TRP A 367 30.07 -10.76 5.02
CA TRP A 367 29.76 -9.32 4.98
C TRP A 367 30.73 -8.54 4.10
N SER A 368 32.02 -8.88 4.10
CA SER A 368 33.02 -8.23 3.25
C SER A 368 32.71 -8.32 1.75
N LYS A 369 32.05 -9.40 1.31
CA LYS A 369 31.61 -9.55 -0.10
C LYS A 369 30.36 -8.73 -0.39
N ILE A 370 29.44 -8.64 0.57
CA ILE A 370 28.22 -7.83 0.46
C ILE A 370 28.61 -6.35 0.38
N ASP A 371 29.45 -5.91 1.31
CA ASP A 371 29.98 -4.56 1.43
C ASP A 371 30.72 -4.13 0.15
N ALA A 372 31.69 -4.94 -0.29
CA ALA A 372 32.44 -4.66 -1.53
C ALA A 372 31.55 -4.60 -2.78
N LYS A 373 30.48 -5.41 -2.84
CA LYS A 373 29.51 -5.37 -3.93
C LYS A 373 28.71 -4.06 -3.93
N ILE A 374 28.32 -3.56 -2.76
CA ILE A 374 27.56 -2.31 -2.62
C ILE A 374 28.47 -1.11 -2.93
N GLU A 375 29.67 -1.06 -2.37
CA GLU A 375 30.64 0.02 -2.59
C GLU A 375 31.17 0.05 -4.03
N GLY A 376 31.38 -1.12 -4.64
CA GLY A 376 31.85 -1.28 -6.02
C GLY A 376 30.93 -0.68 -7.08
N THR A 377 29.70 -0.30 -6.70
CA THR A 377 28.73 0.36 -7.58
C THR A 377 28.97 1.88 -7.73
N SER A 378 30.00 2.44 -7.08
CA SER A 378 30.32 3.89 -7.05
C SER A 378 30.82 4.44 -8.40
N GLY A 379 30.25 5.57 -8.85
CA GLY A 379 30.56 6.21 -10.15
C GLY A 379 31.58 7.36 -10.03
N SER A 380 32.09 7.86 -11.16
CA SER A 380 33.27 8.73 -11.22
C SER A 380 33.08 10.22 -10.85
N ASP A 381 31.86 10.78 -10.86
CA ASP A 381 31.68 12.25 -10.82
C ASP A 381 31.37 12.83 -9.42
N LYS A 382 31.78 14.07 -9.12
CA LYS A 382 31.80 14.63 -7.75
C LYS A 382 30.42 14.99 -7.16
N GLU A 383 29.47 15.43 -7.99
CA GLU A 383 28.13 15.81 -7.54
C GLU A 383 27.20 14.58 -7.43
N THR A 384 27.38 13.63 -8.34
CA THR A 384 26.81 12.29 -8.21
C THR A 384 27.37 11.57 -6.99
N ARG A 385 28.63 11.77 -6.57
CA ARG A 385 29.19 11.19 -5.34
C ARG A 385 28.39 11.52 -4.08
N LYS A 386 28.08 12.77 -3.73
CA LYS A 386 27.38 13.08 -2.45
C LYS A 386 25.97 12.45 -2.37
N LYS A 387 25.19 12.53 -3.45
CA LYS A 387 23.85 11.92 -3.53
C LYS A 387 23.97 10.39 -3.47
N LYS A 388 24.94 9.83 -4.21
CA LYS A 388 25.21 8.40 -4.27
C LYS A 388 25.80 7.84 -2.98
N ASP A 389 26.59 8.61 -2.22
CA ASP A 389 27.13 8.22 -0.91
C ASP A 389 26.00 8.10 0.12
N LYS A 390 25.01 9.01 0.08
CA LYS A 390 23.80 8.91 0.90
C LYS A 390 22.98 7.67 0.53
N ASP A 391 22.87 7.36 -0.77
CA ASP A 391 22.17 6.18 -1.26
C ASP A 391 22.92 4.88 -0.94
N ILE A 392 24.26 4.89 -1.00
CA ILE A 392 25.13 3.76 -0.62
C ILE A 392 25.00 3.49 0.87
N ASN A 393 25.13 4.52 1.72
CA ASN A 393 24.99 4.35 3.18
C ASN A 393 23.62 3.80 3.56
N ARG A 394 22.56 4.24 2.86
CA ARG A 394 21.22 3.69 3.04
C ARG A 394 21.14 2.23 2.61
N THR A 395 21.67 1.91 1.43
CA THR A 395 21.70 0.54 0.91
C THR A 395 22.47 -0.38 1.86
N LEU A 396 23.59 0.09 2.42
CA LEU A 396 24.38 -0.63 3.40
C LEU A 396 23.57 -0.90 4.68
N GLN A 397 22.87 0.12 5.19
CA GLN A 397 21.99 -0.03 6.35
C GLN A 397 20.87 -1.03 6.09
N ASP A 398 20.23 -0.98 4.93
CA ASP A 398 19.18 -1.92 4.55
C ASP A 398 19.75 -3.35 4.43
N ALA A 399 20.99 -3.53 3.93
CA ALA A 399 21.67 -4.81 3.84
C ALA A 399 22.03 -5.39 5.21
N GLN A 400 22.47 -4.56 6.17
CA GLN A 400 22.78 -4.98 7.54
C GLN A 400 21.56 -5.59 8.23
N GLN A 401 20.38 -5.06 7.95
CA GLN A 401 19.13 -5.47 8.60
C GLN A 401 18.35 -6.53 7.82
N ALA A 402 18.73 -6.83 6.57
CA ALA A 402 17.95 -7.65 5.65
C ALA A 402 17.60 -9.04 6.22
N CYS A 403 18.54 -9.70 6.90
CA CYS A 403 18.31 -11.02 7.51
C CYS A 403 17.26 -10.97 8.62
N PHE A 404 17.36 -10.02 9.54
CA PHE A 404 16.35 -9.82 10.58
C PHE A 404 14.98 -9.44 10.00
N LYS A 405 14.95 -8.50 9.04
CA LYS A 405 13.69 -8.07 8.43
C LYS A 405 12.98 -9.23 7.75
N ALA A 406 13.73 -10.07 7.04
CA ALA A 406 13.20 -11.26 6.39
C ALA A 406 12.66 -12.29 7.39
N SER A 407 13.39 -12.59 8.48
CA SER A 407 12.90 -13.52 9.51
C SER A 407 11.64 -12.99 10.19
N TRP A 408 11.59 -11.68 10.47
CA TRP A 408 10.44 -11.05 11.10
C TRP A 408 9.21 -11.07 10.21
N VAL A 409 9.34 -10.74 8.92
CA VAL A 409 8.23 -10.81 7.96
C VAL A 409 7.72 -12.25 7.82
N ILE A 410 8.61 -13.24 7.72
CA ILE A 410 8.22 -14.67 7.66
C ILE A 410 7.44 -15.06 8.92
N ASN A 411 7.98 -14.74 10.10
CA ASN A 411 7.35 -15.09 11.37
C ASN A 411 6.01 -14.37 11.54
N VAL A 412 5.88 -13.08 11.22
CA VAL A 412 4.61 -12.37 11.31
C VAL A 412 3.58 -12.92 10.31
N LEU A 413 3.95 -13.20 9.06
CA LEU A 413 3.02 -13.70 8.04
C LEU A 413 2.54 -15.11 8.34
N HIS A 414 3.47 -16.04 8.51
CA HIS A 414 3.16 -17.47 8.51
C HIS A 414 2.93 -18.01 9.91
N GLU A 415 3.76 -17.60 10.87
CA GLU A 415 3.54 -18.01 12.26
C GLU A 415 2.46 -17.13 12.87
N GLY A 416 2.60 -15.80 12.87
CA GLY A 416 1.66 -14.83 13.48
C GLY A 416 0.25 -14.89 12.89
N ILE A 417 0.11 -14.41 11.65
CA ILE A 417 -1.19 -14.27 10.98
C ILE A 417 -1.73 -15.63 10.52
N GLY A 418 -0.85 -16.57 10.17
CA GLY A 418 -1.23 -17.90 9.70
C GLY A 418 -1.46 -17.98 8.20
N ILE A 419 -0.90 -17.06 7.41
CA ILE A 419 -1.00 -17.10 5.95
C ILE A 419 -0.40 -18.42 5.44
N PRO A 420 -1.14 -19.23 4.65
CA PRO A 420 -0.65 -20.51 4.15
C PRO A 420 0.58 -20.37 3.25
N ARG A 421 1.57 -21.25 3.43
CA ARG A 421 2.74 -21.36 2.55
C ARG A 421 2.37 -22.23 1.35
N ILE A 422 2.12 -21.58 0.20
CA ILE A 422 1.73 -22.25 -1.04
C ILE A 422 2.74 -23.35 -1.39
N GLY A 423 2.27 -24.57 -1.66
CA GLY A 423 3.10 -25.73 -1.99
C GLY A 423 3.66 -26.51 -0.79
N LEU A 424 3.57 -25.97 0.43
CA LEU A 424 3.99 -26.66 1.66
C LEU A 424 2.81 -26.98 2.58
N ASP A 425 1.86 -26.05 2.72
CA ASP A 425 0.68 -26.21 3.57
C ASP A 425 -0.51 -26.74 2.77
N LYS A 426 -1.27 -27.66 3.34
CA LYS A 426 -2.51 -28.17 2.73
C LYS A 426 -3.61 -27.13 2.90
N LEU A 427 -4.00 -26.47 1.80
CA LEU A 427 -5.20 -25.63 1.76
C LEU A 427 -6.45 -26.53 1.72
N PRO A 428 -7.45 -26.32 2.59
CA PRO A 428 -8.71 -27.06 2.53
C PRO A 428 -9.47 -26.67 1.26
N GLY A 429 -9.49 -27.57 0.26
CA GLY A 429 -10.27 -27.42 -0.98
C GLY A 429 -9.44 -27.26 -2.26
N LEU A 430 -8.14 -26.97 -2.17
CA LEU A 430 -7.23 -26.97 -3.32
C LEU A 430 -6.30 -28.19 -3.29
N ASN A 431 -6.61 -29.21 -4.09
CA ASN A 431 -5.60 -30.18 -4.51
C ASN A 431 -4.68 -29.46 -5.50
N VAL A 432 -3.58 -28.88 -5.00
CA VAL A 432 -2.58 -28.22 -5.84
C VAL A 432 -1.76 -29.29 -6.56
N SER A 433 -2.30 -29.78 -7.67
CA SER A 433 -1.49 -30.32 -8.77
C SER A 433 -0.62 -29.19 -9.30
N GLY A 434 0.60 -29.48 -9.78
CA GLY A 434 1.50 -28.45 -10.35
C GLY A 434 0.85 -27.56 -11.42
N ASP A 435 -0.20 -28.05 -12.08
CA ASP A 435 -0.97 -27.33 -13.10
C ASP A 435 -1.90 -26.23 -12.54
N ALA A 436 -2.37 -26.34 -11.29
CA ALA A 436 -3.20 -25.30 -10.65
C ALA A 436 -2.36 -24.08 -10.21
N VAL A 437 -1.06 -24.28 -9.97
CA VAL A 437 -0.11 -23.19 -9.73
C VAL A 437 0.09 -22.36 -11.00
N GLU A 438 0.15 -23.00 -12.17
CA GLU A 438 0.27 -22.33 -13.47
C GLU A 438 -0.99 -21.51 -13.82
N GLU A 439 -2.20 -22.01 -13.52
CA GLU A 439 -3.43 -21.25 -13.76
C GLU A 439 -3.63 -20.10 -12.75
N SER A 440 -3.18 -20.27 -11.49
CA SER A 440 -3.14 -19.20 -10.48
C SER A 440 -2.14 -18.07 -10.79
N LYS A 441 -1.11 -18.33 -11.60
CA LYS A 441 -0.23 -17.27 -12.14
C LYS A 441 -0.97 -16.37 -13.14
N SER A 442 -2.05 -16.84 -13.77
CA SER A 442 -2.83 -16.07 -14.74
C SER A 442 -3.89 -15.15 -14.12
N SER A 443 -4.35 -15.46 -12.90
CA SER A 443 -5.22 -14.58 -12.10
C SER A 443 -4.49 -14.17 -10.82
N SER A 444 -3.68 -13.10 -10.93
CA SER A 444 -2.81 -12.54 -9.89
C SER A 444 -3.51 -12.22 -8.54
N TYR A 445 -4.84 -12.28 -8.48
CA TYR A 445 -5.65 -11.91 -7.31
C TYR A 445 -6.08 -13.08 -6.41
N LEU A 446 -5.86 -14.33 -6.82
CA LEU A 446 -6.32 -15.52 -6.09
C LEU A 446 -5.30 -16.06 -5.07
N THR A 447 -4.14 -15.43 -4.93
CA THR A 447 -3.14 -15.83 -3.93
C THR A 447 -3.54 -15.32 -2.54
N PRO A 448 -3.37 -16.09 -1.46
CA PRO A 448 -3.70 -15.64 -0.11
C PRO A 448 -2.95 -14.37 0.34
N PHE A 449 -1.78 -14.11 -0.23
CA PHE A 449 -0.96 -12.95 0.11
C PHE A 449 -0.19 -12.41 -1.10
N ARG A 450 -0.23 -11.09 -1.28
CA ARG A 450 0.50 -10.38 -2.32
C ARG A 450 1.17 -9.12 -1.75
N PRO A 451 2.50 -9.03 -1.72
CA PRO A 451 3.19 -7.80 -1.40
C PRO A 451 3.12 -6.81 -2.58
N VAL A 452 2.85 -5.53 -2.31
CA VAL A 452 2.76 -4.48 -3.33
C VAL A 452 3.40 -3.18 -2.84
N ASP A 453 4.10 -2.49 -3.75
CA ASP A 453 4.50 -1.08 -3.57
C ASP A 453 3.49 -0.15 -4.22
N LYS A 454 3.14 -0.48 -5.47
CA LYS A 454 2.22 0.31 -6.31
C LYS A 454 1.18 -0.57 -6.97
N ILE A 455 -0.01 -0.02 -7.11
CA ILE A 455 -1.12 -0.58 -7.89
C ILE A 455 -1.46 0.48 -8.95
N ASP A 456 -1.40 0.09 -10.24
CA ASP A 456 -1.57 1.00 -11.38
C ASP A 456 -0.72 2.27 -11.28
N SER A 457 0.55 2.12 -10.91
CA SER A 457 1.53 3.20 -10.71
C SER A 457 1.23 4.15 -9.53
N VAL A 458 0.24 3.84 -8.70
CA VAL A 458 -0.09 4.59 -7.48
C VAL A 458 0.43 3.85 -6.26
N GLU A 459 1.23 4.53 -5.44
CA GLU A 459 1.69 4.01 -4.14
C GLU A 459 0.49 3.72 -3.24
N VAL A 460 0.43 2.50 -2.70
CA VAL A 460 -0.63 2.11 -1.77
C VAL A 460 -0.31 2.70 -0.40
N SER A 461 -0.93 3.83 -0.08
CA SER A 461 -0.78 4.52 1.20
C SER A 461 -2.14 4.75 1.85
N TRP A 462 -2.21 4.58 3.18
CA TRP A 462 -3.41 4.85 3.97
C TRP A 462 -3.91 6.29 3.77
N THR A 463 -3.03 7.23 3.42
CA THR A 463 -3.39 8.62 3.14
C THR A 463 -4.43 8.76 2.02
N LEU A 464 -4.41 7.84 1.02
CA LEU A 464 -5.42 7.80 -0.04
C LEU A 464 -6.79 7.43 0.53
N GLY A 465 -6.87 6.49 1.48
CA GLY A 465 -8.13 6.11 2.13
C GLY A 465 -8.75 7.26 2.93
N ARG A 466 -7.92 8.06 3.64
CA ARG A 466 -8.38 9.27 4.32
C ARG A 466 -8.99 10.28 3.33
N ILE A 467 -8.31 10.51 2.21
CA ILE A 467 -8.79 11.45 1.17
C ILE A 467 -10.01 10.91 0.42
N LEU A 468 -10.09 9.60 0.21
CA LEU A 468 -11.29 8.93 -0.34
C LEU A 468 -12.50 9.17 0.53
N LEU A 469 -12.36 8.97 1.84
CA LEU A 469 -13.41 9.26 2.80
C LEU A 469 -13.82 10.75 2.76
N TYR A 470 -12.85 11.65 2.73
CA TYR A 470 -13.08 13.10 2.60
C TYR A 470 -13.79 13.47 1.29
N ALA A 471 -13.35 12.96 0.14
CA ALA A 471 -13.98 13.24 -1.16
C ALA A 471 -15.41 12.69 -1.21
N SER A 472 -15.62 11.50 -0.66
CA SER A 472 -16.92 10.85 -0.57
C SER A 472 -17.91 11.63 0.31
N GLY A 473 -17.45 12.23 1.41
CA GLY A 473 -18.28 13.08 2.28
C GLY A 473 -18.80 14.36 1.62
N GLN A 474 -18.19 14.81 0.52
CA GLN A 474 -18.63 15.97 -0.26
C GLN A 474 -19.78 15.66 -1.24
N ILE A 475 -20.07 14.37 -1.49
CA ILE A 475 -21.18 13.98 -2.36
C ILE A 475 -22.49 14.17 -1.60
N PRO A 476 -23.54 14.80 -2.18
CA PRO A 476 -24.85 14.90 -1.54
C PRO A 476 -25.51 13.52 -1.36
N PRO A 477 -26.19 13.25 -0.25
CA PRO A 477 -26.94 12.00 -0.06
C PRO A 477 -28.14 11.93 -1.02
N ARG A 478 -28.51 10.72 -1.44
CA ARG A 478 -29.70 10.49 -2.26
C ARG A 478 -30.98 10.72 -1.45
N ASN A 479 -31.77 11.72 -1.85
CA ASN A 479 -33.13 12.04 -1.39
C ASN A 479 -33.35 12.05 0.14
N VAL A 480 -33.05 13.19 0.80
CA VAL A 480 -33.65 13.56 2.09
C VAL A 480 -34.85 14.50 1.84
N ARG A 481 -35.77 14.11 0.95
CA ARG A 481 -37.11 14.69 0.84
C ARG A 481 -38.12 13.61 0.49
N GLY A 482 -38.75 13.05 1.53
CA GLY A 482 -40.10 12.55 1.40
C GLY A 482 -41.03 13.75 1.23
N SER A 483 -41.70 13.80 0.09
CA SER A 483 -42.76 14.74 -0.25
C SER A 483 -43.77 14.90 0.89
N GLY A 484 -44.07 16.16 1.27
CA GLY A 484 -45.26 16.53 2.04
C GLY A 484 -45.39 15.95 3.45
N GLY A 485 -45.16 16.79 4.46
CA GLY A 485 -45.79 16.64 5.78
C GLY A 485 -45.39 15.41 6.60
N GLY A 486 -44.47 15.61 7.53
CA GLY A 486 -44.40 14.80 8.76
C GLY A 486 -43.89 13.38 8.60
N SER A 487 -42.58 13.21 8.42
CA SER A 487 -41.86 12.09 9.04
C SER A 487 -40.36 12.38 9.03
N THR A 488 -39.81 12.63 10.21
CA THR A 488 -38.37 12.66 10.48
C THR A 488 -37.80 11.25 10.32
N ILE A 489 -37.43 10.87 9.08
CA ILE A 489 -36.41 9.83 8.92
C ILE A 489 -35.14 10.43 9.54
N GLY A 490 -34.72 9.90 10.69
CA GLY A 490 -33.71 10.50 11.55
C GLY A 490 -32.48 10.95 10.77
N ALA A 491 -32.11 12.22 10.95
CA ALA A 491 -31.02 12.95 10.29
C ALA A 491 -29.61 12.32 10.44
N GLY A 492 -29.47 11.10 10.98
CA GLY A 492 -28.20 10.42 11.21
C GLY A 492 -27.92 9.19 10.34
N LYS A 493 -28.94 8.47 9.83
CA LYS A 493 -28.69 7.10 9.35
C LYS A 493 -28.18 6.97 7.90
N GLY A 494 -28.45 7.94 7.01
CA GLY A 494 -28.00 7.91 5.61
C GLY A 494 -27.06 9.04 5.18
N VAL A 495 -26.77 9.99 6.08
CA VAL A 495 -26.09 11.26 5.74
C VAL A 495 -24.64 11.30 6.21
N ALA A 496 -24.26 10.56 7.25
CA ALA A 496 -22.89 10.57 7.72
C ALA A 496 -21.99 9.72 6.80
N VAL A 497 -20.80 10.22 6.47
CA VAL A 497 -19.71 9.47 5.82
C VAL A 497 -18.58 9.42 6.84
N GLY A 498 -18.03 8.23 7.08
CA GLY A 498 -17.11 8.01 8.20
C GLY A 498 -16.99 6.55 8.58
N PHE A 499 -16.40 6.30 9.75
CA PHE A 499 -16.34 4.97 10.34
C PHE A 499 -16.44 5.02 11.86
N GLY A 500 -16.91 3.94 12.49
CA GLY A 500 -17.02 3.83 13.95
C GLY A 500 -17.38 2.42 14.37
N SER A 501 -17.71 2.23 15.64
CA SER A 501 -18.17 0.92 16.13
C SER A 501 -19.44 0.45 15.42
N ASN A 502 -19.53 -0.84 15.14
CA ASN A 502 -20.69 -1.41 14.46
C ASN A 502 -21.92 -1.49 15.40
N SER A 503 -22.75 -0.45 15.40
CA SER A 503 -23.96 -0.43 16.23
C SER A 503 -25.12 -1.22 15.61
N LYS A 504 -25.70 -2.15 16.37
CA LYS A 504 -26.81 -3.04 15.96
C LYS A 504 -28.11 -2.30 15.61
N ASP A 505 -28.30 -1.10 16.12
CA ASP A 505 -29.48 -0.26 15.87
C ASP A 505 -29.34 0.65 14.64
N GLY A 506 -28.16 0.65 13.99
CA GLY A 506 -27.84 1.51 12.85
C GLY A 506 -27.78 3.01 13.19
N SER A 507 -27.71 3.39 14.48
CA SER A 507 -27.41 4.76 14.90
C SER A 507 -25.93 5.08 14.66
N ILE A 508 -25.60 6.38 14.60
CA ILE A 508 -24.20 6.82 14.57
C ILE A 508 -23.66 6.61 15.99
N PRO A 509 -22.63 5.77 16.19
CA PRO A 509 -22.07 5.55 17.52
C PRO A 509 -21.31 6.78 18.00
N SER A 510 -21.09 6.90 19.32
CA SER A 510 -20.37 8.04 19.90
C SER A 510 -18.90 8.14 19.48
N ASP A 511 -18.31 7.02 19.06
CA ASP A 511 -16.93 6.93 18.55
C ASP A 511 -16.83 7.12 17.03
N PHE A 512 -17.90 7.55 16.37
CA PHE A 512 -17.91 7.73 14.92
C PHE A 512 -16.97 8.86 14.49
N THR A 513 -15.98 8.50 13.68
CA THR A 513 -15.05 9.42 13.03
C THR A 513 -15.61 9.84 11.67
N TYR A 514 -15.98 11.11 11.56
CA TYR A 514 -16.50 11.67 10.32
C TYR A 514 -15.40 11.86 9.24
N ALA A 515 -15.84 11.96 7.99
CA ALA A 515 -14.99 12.25 6.84
C ALA A 515 -14.20 13.57 6.96
N GLY A 516 -14.63 14.50 7.82
CA GLY A 516 -14.06 15.85 7.93
C GLY A 516 -14.50 16.80 6.80
N SER A 517 -15.34 16.33 5.89
CA SER A 517 -15.99 17.11 4.85
C SER A 517 -17.50 17.01 4.96
N THR A 518 -18.19 18.00 4.40
CA THR A 518 -19.65 18.02 4.28
C THR A 518 -20.03 18.33 2.84
N TRP A 519 -21.20 17.85 2.41
CA TRP A 519 -21.81 18.25 1.15
C TRP A 519 -22.39 19.67 1.22
N GLU A 520 -22.78 20.11 2.42
CA GLU A 520 -23.20 21.48 2.68
C GLU A 520 -21.97 22.42 2.62
N PRO A 521 -22.02 23.51 1.86
CA PRO A 521 -20.97 24.53 1.88
C PRO A 521 -20.82 25.13 3.28
N LEU A 522 -19.59 25.27 3.75
CA LEU A 522 -19.27 26.00 4.98
C LEU A 522 -19.83 27.43 4.89
N LYS A 523 -20.80 27.77 5.75
CA LYS A 523 -21.26 29.16 5.92
C LYS A 523 -20.16 29.95 6.63
N VAL A 524 -19.26 30.56 5.88
CA VAL A 524 -18.28 31.50 6.43
C VAL A 524 -19.02 32.71 6.98
N GLY A 525 -18.79 33.01 8.25
CA GLY A 525 -19.46 34.08 8.98
C GLY A 525 -19.11 35.49 8.48
N SER A 526 -20.17 36.27 8.29
CA SER A 526 -20.28 37.74 8.29
C SER A 526 -19.49 38.54 7.22
N GLY A 527 -20.22 39.05 6.23
CA GLY A 527 -19.71 40.14 5.38
C GLY A 527 -20.32 40.32 3.99
N GLY A 528 -21.66 40.26 3.85
CA GLY A 528 -22.38 40.92 2.75
C GLY A 528 -22.19 40.40 1.31
N SER A 529 -23.02 39.45 0.90
CA SER A 529 -23.71 39.46 -0.41
C SER A 529 -24.70 38.30 -0.43
N LYS A 530 -26.00 38.61 -0.58
CA LYS A 530 -27.04 37.62 -0.87
C LYS A 530 -26.73 36.96 -2.21
N SER A 531 -26.22 35.74 -2.20
CA SER A 531 -26.50 34.79 -3.27
C SER A 531 -27.26 33.62 -2.65
N ASP A 532 -28.58 33.69 -2.77
CA ASP A 532 -29.48 32.59 -2.48
C ASP A 532 -29.24 31.49 -3.53
N ASP A 533 -28.27 30.62 -3.27
CA ASP A 533 -28.08 29.38 -4.01
C ASP A 533 -28.43 28.23 -3.07
N ASP A 534 -29.71 27.85 -3.09
CA ASP A 534 -30.19 26.64 -2.45
C ASP A 534 -29.59 25.42 -3.16
N TRP A 535 -28.55 24.85 -2.56
CA TRP A 535 -27.76 23.77 -3.14
C TRP A 535 -28.51 22.43 -3.13
N SER A 536 -29.52 22.23 -2.26
CA SER A 536 -30.28 20.97 -2.23
C SER A 536 -31.13 20.81 -3.47
N ASP A 537 -31.82 21.87 -3.88
CA ASP A 537 -32.70 21.85 -5.05
C ASP A 537 -31.89 21.64 -6.34
N LYS A 538 -30.67 22.20 -6.43
CA LYS A 538 -29.75 21.96 -7.56
C LYS A 538 -29.19 20.54 -7.59
N ALA A 539 -28.96 19.91 -6.43
CA ALA A 539 -28.47 18.54 -6.37
C ALA A 539 -29.52 17.55 -6.89
N ASP A 540 -30.76 17.70 -6.45
CA ASP A 540 -31.89 16.90 -6.93
C ASP A 540 -32.09 17.09 -8.45
N ASP A 541 -32.03 18.34 -8.93
CA ASP A 541 -32.07 18.68 -10.36
C ASP A 541 -30.93 18.04 -11.18
N ILE A 542 -29.74 17.87 -10.57
CA ILE A 542 -28.58 17.23 -11.20
C ILE A 542 -28.79 15.72 -11.29
N PHE A 543 -29.28 15.09 -10.22
CA PHE A 543 -29.59 13.66 -10.23
C PHE A 543 -30.73 13.34 -11.20
N ASP A 544 -31.75 14.18 -11.26
CA ASP A 544 -32.86 14.04 -12.20
C ASP A 544 -32.42 14.28 -13.66
N LYS A 545 -31.56 15.28 -13.93
CA LYS A 545 -30.97 15.48 -15.28
C LYS A 545 -30.05 14.34 -15.70
N ALA A 546 -29.29 13.75 -14.78
CA ALA A 546 -28.49 12.56 -15.05
C ALA A 546 -29.41 11.35 -15.38
N ARG A 547 -30.58 11.27 -14.73
CA ARG A 547 -31.60 10.24 -14.98
C ARG A 547 -32.38 10.48 -16.28
N GLU A 548 -32.70 11.71 -16.68
CA GLU A 548 -33.46 11.98 -17.91
C GLU A 548 -32.69 11.66 -19.19
N LYS A 549 -31.35 11.80 -19.17
CA LYS A 549 -30.48 11.30 -20.26
C LYS A 549 -30.54 9.78 -20.45
N SER A 550 -31.19 9.05 -19.54
CA SER A 550 -31.33 7.59 -19.55
C SER A 550 -32.44 7.04 -20.44
N ALA A 551 -33.41 7.87 -20.89
CA ALA A 551 -34.65 7.36 -21.51
C ALA A 551 -34.78 7.52 -23.03
N ILE A 552 -33.77 8.04 -23.75
CA ILE A 552 -33.82 8.19 -25.22
C ILE A 552 -32.46 7.77 -25.79
N PRO A 553 -32.37 6.58 -26.42
CA PRO A 553 -32.90 6.42 -27.78
C PRO A 553 -33.51 5.03 -28.09
N SER A 554 -34.32 4.42 -27.22
CA SER A 554 -34.95 3.12 -27.60
C SER A 554 -36.02 3.29 -28.68
N VAL A 555 -36.79 4.39 -28.66
CA VAL A 555 -37.87 4.65 -29.62
C VAL A 555 -37.32 4.98 -31.02
N PHE A 556 -36.24 5.75 -31.11
CA PHE A 556 -35.60 6.06 -32.40
C PHE A 556 -34.93 4.82 -33.01
N PHE A 557 -34.27 4.00 -32.19
CA PHE A 557 -33.66 2.75 -32.67
C PHE A 557 -34.71 1.73 -33.09
N PHE A 558 -35.82 1.63 -32.36
CA PHE A 558 -36.96 0.78 -32.71
C PHE A 558 -37.65 1.24 -34.00
N LEU A 559 -37.88 2.54 -34.19
CA LEU A 559 -38.39 3.10 -35.44
C LEU A 559 -37.46 2.84 -36.63
N LEU A 560 -36.14 2.91 -36.41
CA LEU A 560 -35.14 2.66 -37.46
C LEU A 560 -35.12 1.17 -37.84
N ILE A 561 -35.23 0.26 -36.87
CA ILE A 561 -35.36 -1.19 -37.10
C ILE A 561 -36.66 -1.51 -37.85
N VAL A 562 -37.79 -0.91 -37.47
CA VAL A 562 -39.07 -1.10 -38.16
C VAL A 562 -39.00 -0.59 -39.61
N LEU A 563 -38.41 0.58 -39.85
CA LEU A 563 -38.21 1.11 -41.19
C LEU A 563 -37.29 0.22 -42.04
N LEU A 564 -36.27 -0.38 -41.42
CA LEU A 564 -35.34 -1.30 -42.09
C LEU A 564 -36.03 -2.63 -42.42
N PHE A 565 -36.88 -3.16 -41.53
CA PHE A 565 -37.72 -4.32 -41.80
C PHE A 565 -38.72 -4.07 -42.93
N VAL A 566 -39.43 -2.93 -42.90
CA VAL A 566 -40.35 -2.53 -43.97
C VAL A 566 -39.62 -2.33 -45.31
N PHE A 567 -38.39 -1.84 -45.28
CA PHE A 567 -37.55 -1.71 -46.47
C PHE A 567 -37.10 -3.07 -47.03
N LEU A 568 -36.73 -4.02 -46.17
CA LEU A 568 -36.32 -5.37 -46.58
C LEU A 568 -37.48 -6.22 -47.09
N LEU A 569 -38.69 -6.03 -46.55
CA LEU A 569 -39.92 -6.70 -47.00
C LEU A 569 -40.49 -6.14 -48.33
N ARG A 570 -39.91 -5.05 -48.86
CA ARG A 570 -40.30 -4.52 -50.18
C ARG A 570 -39.55 -5.25 -51.31
N LYS A 571 -40.32 -5.73 -52.31
CA LYS A 571 -39.81 -6.36 -53.55
C LYS A 571 -38.64 -5.56 -54.14
N LYS A 572 -37.59 -6.27 -54.56
CA LYS A 572 -36.29 -5.77 -55.03
C LYS A 572 -36.39 -4.59 -56.02
N GLU A 573 -37.40 -4.60 -56.90
CA GLU A 573 -37.66 -3.57 -57.91
C GLU A 573 -38.14 -2.21 -57.36
N ARG A 574 -38.72 -2.16 -56.15
CA ARG A 574 -39.14 -0.90 -55.51
C ARG A 574 -38.00 -0.21 -54.75
N ARG A 575 -36.99 -0.98 -54.29
CA ARG A 575 -35.81 -0.44 -53.57
C ARG A 575 -34.91 0.38 -54.49
N VAL A 576 -34.72 -0.06 -55.74
CA VAL A 576 -33.91 0.65 -56.76
C VAL A 576 -34.56 1.99 -57.18
N ARG A 577 -35.88 2.05 -57.24
CA ARG A 577 -36.61 3.29 -57.60
C ARG A 577 -36.55 4.37 -56.52
N LEU A 578 -36.43 4.01 -55.25
CA LEU A 578 -36.28 4.98 -54.16
C LEU A 578 -34.87 5.60 -54.16
N TYR A 579 -33.86 4.78 -54.43
CA TYR A 579 -32.45 5.19 -54.52
C TYR A 579 -32.24 6.20 -55.66
N ASN A 580 -32.88 5.97 -56.82
CA ASN A 580 -32.79 6.87 -57.97
C ASN A 580 -33.57 8.19 -57.79
N LYS A 581 -34.54 8.25 -56.87
CA LYS A 581 -35.28 9.49 -56.55
C LYS A 581 -34.54 10.40 -55.56
N PHE A 582 -33.74 9.83 -54.67
CA PHE A 582 -32.94 10.61 -53.73
C PHE A 582 -31.67 11.19 -54.38
N GLY A 583 -31.10 10.51 -55.38
CA GLY A 583 -29.93 10.99 -56.13
C GLY A 583 -30.17 12.24 -56.98
N THR A 584 -31.42 12.56 -57.34
CA THR A 584 -31.76 13.70 -58.20
C THR A 584 -32.04 15.00 -57.44
N LEU A 585 -32.11 14.96 -56.11
CA LEU A 585 -32.32 16.14 -55.25
C LEU A 585 -31.02 16.89 -54.88
N ILE A 586 -29.84 16.31 -55.17
CA ILE A 586 -28.53 16.84 -54.74
C ILE A 586 -27.74 17.49 -55.90
N ARG A 587 -28.32 17.71 -57.09
CA ARG A 587 -27.64 18.41 -58.20
C ARG A 587 -28.45 19.56 -58.82
N ARG A 588 -28.20 20.79 -58.35
CA ARG A 588 -28.37 22.07 -59.10
C ARG A 588 -26.96 22.59 -59.44
N SER A 589 -26.65 23.36 -60.48
CA SER A 589 -27.25 23.69 -61.78
C SER A 589 -26.11 24.31 -62.62
N ARG A 590 -26.17 24.17 -63.96
CA ARG A 590 -25.28 24.73 -64.99
C ARG A 590 -25.22 26.28 -64.98
N TRP A 591 -24.24 26.93 -65.65
CA TRP A 591 -24.36 27.51 -67.02
C TRP A 591 -23.10 28.30 -67.52
N PRO A 592 -23.02 28.85 -68.77
CA PRO A 592 -22.06 28.41 -69.80
C PRO A 592 -21.27 29.56 -70.51
N GLY A 593 -20.42 29.24 -71.50
CA GLY A 593 -20.01 30.22 -72.53
C GLY A 593 -18.66 29.94 -73.21
N SER A 594 -18.68 29.82 -74.53
CA SER A 594 -17.58 29.53 -75.47
C SER A 594 -17.13 30.84 -76.19
N PRO A 595 -16.43 30.87 -77.35
CA PRO A 595 -15.33 30.06 -77.92
C PRO A 595 -14.17 30.91 -78.58
N ARG A 596 -13.11 30.21 -79.05
CA ARG A 596 -12.33 30.39 -80.32
C ARG A 596 -10.79 30.58 -80.22
N LYS A 597 -10.12 29.75 -81.03
CA LYS A 597 -8.72 29.74 -81.53
C LYS A 597 -8.44 30.97 -82.45
N PRO A 598 -7.26 31.19 -83.13
CA PRO A 598 -6.05 30.35 -83.33
C PRO A 598 -4.67 31.11 -83.35
N GLY A 599 -3.56 30.38 -83.59
CA GLY A 599 -2.44 30.91 -84.40
C GLY A 599 -1.02 31.01 -83.82
N ARG A 600 -0.25 29.92 -83.94
CA ARG A 600 1.15 29.77 -84.43
C ARG A 600 2.25 30.86 -84.25
N PHE A 601 3.40 30.36 -83.77
CA PHE A 601 4.83 30.52 -84.19
C PHE A 601 5.86 31.23 -83.27
N SER A 602 6.88 30.42 -82.92
CA SER A 602 8.34 30.65 -82.82
C SER A 602 9.01 31.09 -81.51
N SER A 603 9.93 30.20 -81.07
CA SER A 603 11.28 30.41 -80.47
C SER A 603 11.42 31.39 -79.30
N THR A 604 12.05 31.10 -78.15
CA THR A 604 13.37 30.49 -77.92
C THR A 604 13.57 30.30 -76.41
N ILE A 605 14.19 29.18 -76.00
CA ILE A 605 15.05 28.88 -74.82
C ILE A 605 14.79 29.62 -73.47
N GLY A 606 14.60 28.82 -72.41
CA GLY A 606 14.92 29.24 -71.03
C GLY A 606 14.12 28.55 -69.92
N SER A 607 14.70 27.46 -69.39
CA SER A 607 14.73 27.04 -67.97
C SER A 607 13.62 27.46 -66.98
N GLY A 608 13.02 26.44 -66.33
CA GLY A 608 12.64 26.49 -64.91
C GLY A 608 11.19 26.90 -64.57
N SER A 609 10.28 25.92 -64.51
CA SER A 609 8.97 26.02 -63.83
C SER A 609 9.16 25.74 -62.33
N GLY A 610 8.70 26.53 -61.35
CA GLY A 610 7.40 27.20 -61.21
C GLY A 610 6.41 26.23 -60.53
N SER A 611 6.31 26.21 -59.19
CA SER A 611 5.30 26.92 -58.38
C SER A 611 3.86 26.84 -58.92
N ALA A 612 2.94 26.20 -58.18
CA ALA A 612 1.70 26.85 -57.69
C ALA A 612 0.70 25.87 -57.01
N ASN A 613 0.24 26.32 -55.84
CA ASN A 613 -1.15 26.36 -55.36
C ASN A 613 -1.93 25.11 -54.89
N ASN A 614 -2.20 25.14 -53.57
CA ASN A 614 -3.52 25.37 -52.95
C ASN A 614 -4.58 24.24 -52.97
N GLY A 615 -5.14 23.95 -51.78
CA GLY A 615 -6.53 23.47 -51.66
C GLY A 615 -6.79 22.24 -50.78
N ASN A 616 -7.40 22.50 -49.62
CA ASN A 616 -8.22 21.67 -48.74
C ASN A 616 -8.79 20.33 -49.29
N GLY A 617 -8.90 19.33 -48.39
CA GLY A 617 -10.03 18.38 -48.40
C GLY A 617 -9.71 16.96 -47.95
N ALA A 618 -10.06 16.63 -46.70
CA ALA A 618 -10.06 15.28 -46.15
C ALA A 618 -11.30 14.46 -46.60
N LEU A 619 -11.19 13.13 -46.43
CA LEU A 619 -12.24 12.10 -46.36
C LEU A 619 -12.68 11.39 -47.67
N ALA A 620 -11.99 10.29 -48.02
CA ALA A 620 -12.58 9.06 -48.59
C ALA A 620 -11.54 7.94 -48.71
N GLY A 621 -11.46 6.99 -47.75
CA GLY A 621 -10.47 5.91 -47.85
C GLY A 621 -10.53 4.74 -46.87
N LEU A 622 -11.61 4.54 -46.10
CA LEU A 622 -11.65 3.54 -45.01
C LEU A 622 -12.84 2.57 -45.12
N ALA A 623 -13.07 2.01 -46.31
CA ALA A 623 -14.10 0.98 -46.53
C ALA A 623 -13.60 -0.17 -47.42
N LYS A 624 -12.38 -0.66 -47.18
CA LYS A 624 -11.82 -1.77 -47.97
C LYS A 624 -10.80 -2.66 -47.24
N MET A 625 -11.04 -2.95 -45.95
CA MET A 625 -10.09 -3.76 -45.16
C MET A 625 -10.73 -4.79 -44.21
N LEU A 626 -11.94 -5.29 -44.52
CA LEU A 626 -12.66 -6.19 -43.59
C LEU A 626 -13.06 -7.58 -44.11
N PHE A 627 -12.71 -8.01 -45.33
CA PHE A 627 -13.02 -9.39 -45.77
C PHE A 627 -12.00 -9.99 -46.74
N ARG A 628 -11.04 -10.78 -46.22
CA ARG A 628 -10.63 -12.10 -46.80
C ARG A 628 -9.61 -12.88 -45.94
N ARG A 629 -10.06 -14.03 -45.43
CA ARG A 629 -9.29 -15.29 -45.18
C ARG A 629 -9.13 -16.02 -46.53
N HIS A 630 -8.22 -16.96 -46.85
CA HIS A 630 -7.08 -17.67 -46.24
C HIS A 630 -6.34 -18.35 -47.44
N SER A 631 -5.01 -18.54 -47.41
CA SER A 631 -4.29 -19.79 -47.78
C SER A 631 -2.79 -19.53 -47.99
N ARG A 632 -2.01 -20.55 -47.61
CA ARG A 632 -0.56 -20.64 -47.41
C ARG A 632 0.23 -20.72 -48.73
N ASP A 633 1.48 -20.27 -48.69
CA ASP A 633 2.63 -21.00 -49.21
C ASP A 633 3.91 -20.61 -48.44
N TYR A 634 4.78 -21.61 -48.24
CA TYR A 634 6.03 -21.60 -47.46
C TYR A 634 7.19 -21.09 -48.32
N GLU A 635 8.08 -20.26 -47.76
CA GLU A 635 9.48 -20.23 -48.18
C GLU A 635 10.40 -19.95 -46.99
N ARG A 636 11.50 -20.70 -46.94
CA ARG A 636 12.40 -20.94 -45.82
C ARG A 636 13.74 -20.30 -46.17
N VAL A 637 14.24 -19.36 -45.38
CA VAL A 637 15.63 -18.91 -45.44
C VAL A 637 16.21 -18.94 -44.03
N LEU A 638 17.29 -19.72 -43.89
CA LEU A 638 18.17 -19.86 -42.75
C LEU A 638 19.13 -18.67 -42.71
N GLU A 639 19.44 -18.16 -41.51
CA GLU A 639 20.81 -17.75 -41.17
C GLU A 639 21.00 -17.80 -39.64
N GLU A 640 22.05 -18.52 -39.24
CA GLU A 640 22.56 -18.63 -37.88
C GLU A 640 23.44 -17.41 -37.55
N GLY A 641 23.43 -16.96 -36.29
CA GLY A 641 24.34 -15.94 -35.79
C GLY A 641 24.33 -15.88 -34.26
N GLN A 642 25.48 -16.15 -33.67
CA GLN A 642 25.75 -16.45 -32.27
C GLN A 642 26.29 -15.22 -31.49
N MET A 643 26.07 -15.24 -30.16
CA MET A 643 26.87 -14.66 -29.05
C MET A 643 26.82 -13.15 -28.66
N ASP A 644 26.44 -12.98 -27.38
CA ASP A 644 27.01 -12.20 -26.26
C ASP A 644 27.12 -10.65 -26.20
N GLN A 645 26.83 -10.19 -24.97
CA GLN A 645 27.10 -8.90 -24.30
C GLN A 645 26.27 -7.67 -24.73
N PHE A 646 25.50 -7.11 -23.79
CA PHE A 646 25.86 -5.86 -23.09
C PHE A 646 24.80 -5.46 -22.05
N GLU A 647 25.27 -5.16 -20.84
CA GLU A 647 24.60 -4.31 -19.84
C GLU A 647 24.48 -2.88 -20.38
N LEU A 648 23.38 -2.17 -20.10
CA LEU A 648 23.39 -0.92 -19.31
C LEU A 648 21.98 -0.30 -19.19
N ASN A 649 21.84 0.40 -18.07
CA ASN A 649 20.67 1.13 -17.58
C ASN A 649 20.16 2.20 -18.55
N ASP A 650 18.83 2.37 -18.56
CA ASP A 650 18.19 3.61 -19.00
C ASP A 650 17.79 4.48 -17.81
N VAL A 651 17.83 5.78 -18.11
CA VAL A 651 17.88 6.95 -17.25
C VAL A 651 16.49 7.55 -17.15
N ASP A 652 15.98 7.85 -15.95
CA ASP A 652 14.88 8.80 -15.78
C ASP A 652 15.48 10.19 -15.53
N LEU A 653 15.39 11.03 -16.57
CA LEU A 653 15.69 12.46 -16.57
C LEU A 653 14.45 13.23 -16.15
N GLU A 654 14.59 14.15 -15.21
CA GLU A 654 13.96 15.48 -15.25
C GLU A 654 14.57 16.33 -14.12
N ASP A 655 15.42 17.30 -14.48
CA ASP A 655 15.58 18.55 -13.75
C ASP A 655 16.07 19.63 -14.72
N THR A 656 15.38 20.77 -14.71
CA THR A 656 15.71 21.98 -15.45
C THR A 656 16.59 22.90 -14.61
N ASP A 657 17.77 23.20 -15.13
CA ASP A 657 18.76 24.12 -14.56
C ASP A 657 18.34 25.60 -14.58
N LEU A 658 18.73 26.34 -13.55
CA LEU A 658 19.19 27.73 -13.68
C LEU A 658 20.37 27.97 -12.72
N SER A 659 21.49 28.40 -13.31
CA SER A 659 22.83 28.58 -12.73
C SER A 659 23.11 30.02 -12.28
N SER A 660 24.07 30.18 -11.35
CA SER A 660 25.02 31.32 -11.38
C SER A 660 26.35 30.96 -10.69
N GLU A 661 27.43 31.45 -11.28
CA GLU A 661 28.83 31.04 -11.16
C GLU A 661 29.61 31.66 -9.97
N GLY A 662 30.77 31.06 -9.64
CA GLY A 662 31.84 31.68 -8.85
C GLY A 662 33.05 30.74 -8.69
N SER A 663 34.18 31.14 -9.26
CA SER A 663 35.41 30.38 -9.56
C SER A 663 36.45 30.27 -8.41
N ASP A 664 37.31 29.23 -8.49
CA ASP A 664 38.80 29.29 -8.43
C ASP A 664 39.44 27.99 -7.88
N GLY A 665 40.43 27.44 -8.62
CA GLY A 665 41.37 26.39 -8.16
C GLY A 665 42.69 26.99 -7.63
N PRO A 666 43.86 26.30 -7.69
CA PRO A 666 44.12 24.89 -8.05
C PRO A 666 45.17 24.16 -7.15
N GLY A 667 45.33 22.84 -7.37
CA GLY A 667 46.63 22.21 -7.64
C GLY A 667 47.43 21.49 -6.52
N SER A 668 47.58 20.16 -6.66
CA SER A 668 48.84 19.36 -6.54
C SER A 668 48.44 17.86 -6.69
N ALA A 669 48.83 17.08 -7.72
CA ALA A 669 50.13 16.44 -8.01
C ALA A 669 50.73 15.78 -6.75
N SER A 670 51.16 14.53 -6.67
CA SER A 670 51.46 13.38 -7.53
C SER A 670 51.77 12.24 -6.51
N SER A 671 51.64 10.95 -6.76
CA SER A 671 52.67 10.14 -7.43
C SER A 671 52.27 8.66 -7.40
N SER A 672 52.40 8.06 -8.56
CA SER A 672 52.39 6.64 -8.89
C SER A 672 53.51 5.83 -8.25
N ILE A 673 53.24 4.57 -7.87
CA ILE A 673 54.19 3.46 -8.05
C ILE A 673 53.48 2.31 -8.75
N ARG A 674 54.04 1.94 -9.90
CA ARG A 674 53.73 0.76 -10.70
C ARG A 674 54.56 -0.41 -10.20
N LEU A 675 54.01 -1.61 -10.22
CA LEU A 675 54.77 -2.82 -10.54
C LEU A 675 53.91 -3.77 -11.38
N ALA A 676 54.32 -3.91 -12.64
CA ALA A 676 53.99 -5.01 -13.54
C ALA A 676 54.79 -6.25 -13.08
N SER A 677 54.61 -7.50 -13.52
CA SER A 677 54.04 -8.10 -14.72
C SER A 677 54.20 -9.62 -14.61
N ALA A 678 53.46 -10.35 -15.46
CA ALA A 678 53.68 -11.71 -15.96
C ALA A 678 53.30 -12.86 -14.99
N GLY A 679 52.50 -13.86 -15.37
CA GLY A 679 52.07 -14.32 -16.69
C GLY A 679 52.53 -15.76 -16.89
N ALA A 680 51.62 -16.73 -16.84
CA ALA A 680 51.77 -18.04 -17.49
C ALA A 680 50.46 -18.84 -17.41
N ALA A 681 49.91 -19.14 -18.57
CA ALA A 681 48.85 -20.13 -18.77
C ALA A 681 49.44 -21.54 -18.85
N ARG A 682 48.70 -22.56 -18.41
CA ARG A 682 48.55 -23.87 -19.09
C ARG A 682 47.43 -24.72 -18.48
N ARG A 683 46.74 -25.43 -19.38
CA ARG A 683 45.53 -26.24 -19.21
C ARG A 683 45.82 -27.64 -18.62
N SER A 684 44.77 -28.24 -18.05
CA SER A 684 44.20 -29.59 -18.34
C SER A 684 43.97 -30.43 -17.07
N GLY A 685 42.78 -31.04 -16.93
CA GLY A 685 42.63 -32.26 -16.12
C GLY A 685 41.34 -32.38 -15.31
N LEU A 686 40.41 -33.17 -15.84
CA LEU A 686 39.13 -33.65 -15.32
C LEU A 686 39.27 -34.45 -14.00
N ALA A 687 38.40 -34.23 -13.01
CA ALA A 687 37.84 -35.26 -12.10
C ALA A 687 36.85 -34.64 -11.08
N THR A 688 35.58 -35.00 -11.18
CA THR A 688 34.53 -34.82 -10.17
C THR A 688 34.75 -35.75 -8.96
N PRO A 689 34.23 -35.40 -7.78
CA PRO A 689 33.12 -36.20 -7.27
C PRO A 689 31.97 -35.38 -6.66
N THR A 690 30.77 -35.93 -6.85
CA THR A 690 29.47 -35.52 -6.33
C THR A 690 29.33 -35.84 -4.84
N LEU A 691 28.74 -34.92 -4.06
CA LEU A 691 28.31 -35.18 -2.69
C LEU A 691 26.78 -35.05 -2.58
N SER A 692 26.20 -36.09 -2.01
CA SER A 692 24.78 -36.38 -1.78
C SER A 692 24.20 -35.53 -0.66
N VAL A 693 22.98 -35.03 -0.89
CA VAL A 693 22.11 -34.39 0.11
C VAL A 693 21.18 -35.46 0.66
N ASP A 694 21.30 -35.78 1.94
CA ASP A 694 20.36 -36.68 2.63
C ASP A 694 19.09 -35.93 3.04
N LYS A 695 17.96 -36.47 2.60
CA LYS A 695 16.59 -36.06 2.90
C LYS A 695 16.00 -37.07 3.87
N PHE A 696 15.56 -36.62 5.05
CA PHE A 696 14.79 -37.42 5.99
C PHE A 696 13.30 -37.32 5.66
N ASP A 697 12.71 -38.42 5.17
CA ASP A 697 11.27 -38.70 5.13
C ASP A 697 11.06 -39.99 5.93
N ASP A 698 10.14 -39.97 6.90
CA ASP A 698 9.65 -41.18 7.56
C ASP A 698 8.12 -41.25 7.40
N LEU A 699 7.68 -42.24 6.62
CA LEU A 699 6.29 -42.69 6.49
C LEU A 699 6.20 -44.10 7.08
N ARG A 700 5.27 -44.31 8.01
CA ARG A 700 4.63 -45.62 8.20
C ARG A 700 3.12 -45.51 8.07
N THR A 701 2.63 -46.26 7.10
CA THR A 701 1.24 -46.46 6.71
C THR A 701 0.59 -47.58 7.55
N SER A 702 -0.69 -47.42 7.88
CA SER A 702 -1.62 -48.55 8.00
C SER A 702 -2.99 -48.13 7.48
N ALA A 703 -3.48 -48.89 6.51
CA ALA A 703 -4.72 -48.67 5.77
C ALA A 703 -5.98 -49.11 6.54
N GLY A 704 -7.14 -48.52 6.20
CA GLY A 704 -8.41 -49.26 6.19
C GLY A 704 -9.67 -48.55 6.71
N SER A 705 -10.48 -48.07 5.75
CA SER A 705 -11.96 -48.09 5.72
C SER A 705 -12.80 -46.90 6.22
N HIS A 706 -13.85 -46.67 5.44
CA HIS A 706 -14.76 -45.53 5.35
C HIS A 706 -15.77 -45.39 6.51
N SER A 707 -16.18 -44.15 6.85
CA SER A 707 -17.59 -43.68 6.76
C SER A 707 -17.85 -42.32 7.45
N ALA A 708 -18.54 -41.45 6.70
CA ALA A 708 -19.66 -40.57 7.06
C ALA A 708 -19.59 -39.50 8.19
N MET A 709 -20.20 -38.36 7.86
CA MET A 709 -20.44 -37.12 8.62
C MET A 709 -21.03 -37.32 10.04
N ASP A 710 -20.66 -36.47 11.01
CA ASP A 710 -21.59 -35.47 11.58
C ASP A 710 -20.90 -34.46 12.54
N ARG A 711 -21.59 -33.33 12.71
CA ARG A 711 -21.33 -32.15 13.56
C ARG A 711 -21.43 -32.44 15.06
N SER A 712 -20.65 -31.69 15.86
CA SER A 712 -21.06 -30.93 17.08
C SER A 712 -20.02 -30.95 18.22
N GLY A 713 -19.69 -29.76 18.72
CA GLY A 713 -19.70 -29.39 20.14
C GLY A 713 -18.64 -29.95 21.11
N LEU A 714 -17.82 -29.01 21.62
CA LEU A 714 -17.21 -28.90 22.97
C LEU A 714 -17.14 -30.16 23.87
N VAL A 715 -15.96 -30.38 24.48
CA VAL A 715 -15.75 -30.27 25.94
C VAL A 715 -14.27 -30.49 26.30
N VAL A 716 -13.80 -29.60 27.17
CA VAL A 716 -12.58 -29.66 27.99
C VAL A 716 -12.37 -31.04 28.63
N ARG A 717 -11.15 -31.58 28.54
CA ARG A 717 -10.64 -32.53 29.55
C ARG A 717 -9.25 -32.14 30.01
N THR A 718 -9.21 -31.83 31.29
CA THR A 718 -8.06 -31.75 32.19
C THR A 718 -7.52 -33.15 32.52
N GLU A 719 -6.29 -33.17 33.04
CA GLU A 719 -5.52 -34.30 33.62
C GLU A 719 -4.81 -35.19 32.57
N SER A 720 -3.54 -35.60 32.72
CA SER A 720 -2.90 -36.09 33.94
C SER A 720 -1.36 -36.03 33.85
N ARG A 721 -0.72 -35.74 34.99
CA ARG A 721 0.69 -36.05 35.28
C ARG A 721 0.93 -37.55 35.16
N GLU A 722 1.94 -37.96 34.38
CA GLU A 722 2.75 -39.14 34.73
C GLU A 722 4.22 -38.88 34.41
N ARG A 723 5.04 -38.92 35.47
CA ARG A 723 6.49 -39.06 35.40
C ARG A 723 6.81 -40.55 35.36
N LEU A 724 7.48 -40.98 34.31
CA LEU A 724 8.34 -42.17 34.22
C LEU A 724 9.54 -41.68 33.40
N GLY A 725 10.80 -41.71 33.80
CA GLY A 725 11.53 -42.65 34.64
C GLY A 725 12.88 -42.83 33.94
N LEU A 726 13.80 -41.86 34.12
CA LEU A 726 15.20 -41.96 33.68
C LEU A 726 15.92 -42.96 34.57
N GLY A 727 16.42 -44.04 33.98
CA GLY A 727 17.38 -44.95 34.61
C GLY A 727 18.77 -44.73 34.02
N GLY A 728 19.77 -44.55 34.90
CA GLY A 728 21.16 -44.85 34.54
C GLY A 728 22.23 -43.90 35.08
N LEU A 729 22.73 -44.25 36.27
CA LEU A 729 24.12 -44.08 36.74
C LEU A 729 24.57 -42.69 37.27
N GLY A 730 24.80 -42.63 38.59
CA GLY A 730 25.84 -41.76 39.15
C GLY A 730 25.60 -41.16 40.54
N ALA A 731 25.96 -41.91 41.59
CA ALA A 731 26.51 -41.43 42.88
C ALA A 731 25.57 -40.85 43.99
N PRO A 732 25.99 -40.97 45.28
CA PRO A 732 25.08 -41.44 46.34
C PRO A 732 24.62 -40.39 47.37
N SER A 733 23.59 -40.80 48.10
CA SER A 733 22.87 -40.15 49.19
C SER A 733 23.70 -39.85 50.45
N LEU A 734 23.42 -38.70 51.07
CA LEU A 734 23.58 -38.47 52.51
C LEU A 734 22.20 -38.23 53.15
N GLN A 735 21.99 -38.94 54.25
CA GLN A 735 20.75 -39.05 55.02
C GLN A 735 20.55 -37.90 56.02
N MET A 736 19.26 -37.61 56.26
CA MET A 736 18.61 -37.24 57.53
C MET A 736 18.98 -35.92 58.24
N LEU A 737 17.96 -35.11 58.53
CA LEU A 737 17.33 -35.08 59.87
C LEU A 737 16.04 -34.23 59.89
N ASN A 738 15.05 -34.76 60.58
CA ASN A 738 13.79 -34.13 60.98
C ASN A 738 14.00 -33.05 62.06
N ALA A 739 13.30 -31.93 61.92
CA ALA A 739 12.67 -31.13 62.99
C ALA A 739 11.93 -29.97 62.27
N GLY A 740 10.71 -29.57 62.54
CA GLY A 740 9.88 -29.63 63.72
C GLY A 740 9.05 -28.33 63.72
N ARG A 741 7.73 -28.47 63.78
CA ARG A 741 6.72 -27.39 63.77
C ARG A 741 7.02 -26.26 64.76
N ARG A 742 6.66 -25.01 64.42
CA ARG A 742 5.72 -24.18 65.21
C ARG A 742 5.35 -22.87 64.52
N SER A 743 4.06 -22.63 64.47
CA SER A 743 3.37 -21.38 64.13
C SER A 743 3.26 -20.46 65.35
N ARG A 744 3.34 -19.14 65.15
CA ARG A 744 2.54 -18.13 65.84
C ARG A 744 2.60 -16.77 65.14
N ALA A 745 1.45 -16.11 65.13
CA ALA A 745 1.13 -14.81 64.57
C ALA A 745 1.55 -13.66 65.50
N THR A 746 1.79 -12.46 64.92
CA THR A 746 1.31 -11.13 65.38
C THR A 746 1.76 -10.03 64.42
N SER A 747 0.83 -9.11 64.07
CA SER A 747 1.05 -7.86 63.33
C SER A 747 1.93 -6.84 64.07
N PRO A 748 2.35 -5.75 63.39
CA PRO A 748 1.96 -4.42 63.86
C PRO A 748 1.61 -3.38 62.77
N THR A 749 0.57 -2.63 63.10
CA THR A 749 0.24 -1.19 62.95
C THR A 749 0.82 -0.24 61.88
N ARG A 750 -0.12 0.63 61.46
CA ARG A 750 -0.19 1.72 60.47
C ARG A 750 0.36 3.06 61.00
N LEU A 751 0.98 3.88 60.13
CA LEU A 751 1.15 5.34 60.32
C LEU A 751 0.59 6.12 59.12
N LYS A 752 -0.02 7.27 59.42
CA LYS A 752 -0.84 8.17 58.56
C LYS A 752 0.02 9.28 57.91
N SER A 753 -0.48 9.84 56.80
CA SER A 753 -0.12 11.17 56.24
C SER A 753 -1.33 12.13 56.29
N PRO A 754 -1.13 13.48 56.26
CA PRO A 754 -2.13 14.47 56.67
C PRO A 754 -2.96 15.07 55.52
N MET A 755 -4.13 15.61 55.91
CA MET A 755 -5.13 16.28 55.05
C MET A 755 -4.84 17.78 54.82
N MET A 756 -5.20 18.26 53.64
CA MET A 756 -5.46 19.68 53.33
C MET A 756 -6.89 20.08 53.74
N ALA A 757 -7.07 21.32 54.18
CA ALA A 757 -8.36 21.96 54.47
C ALA A 757 -8.77 22.93 53.33
N PRO A 758 -10.07 23.20 53.12
CA PRO A 758 -10.55 24.26 52.24
C PRO A 758 -10.93 25.53 53.02
N LEU A 759 -10.81 26.68 52.36
CA LEU A 759 -11.31 28.01 52.75
C LEU A 759 -12.69 28.24 52.14
N GLN A 760 -13.63 28.81 52.91
CA GLN A 760 -14.59 29.80 52.39
C GLN A 760 -15.22 30.68 53.50
N GLU A 761 -15.32 31.98 53.17
CA GLU A 761 -16.21 33.06 53.68
C GLU A 761 -16.09 33.56 55.13
N ASP A 762 -15.48 34.75 55.29
CA ASP A 762 -16.17 36.05 55.48
C ASP A 762 -15.26 37.23 55.07
#